data_AF-A0A4T0IFH7-F1
#
_entry.id   AF-A0A4T0IFH7-F1
#
_cell.length_a   1.000
_cell.length_b   1.000
_cell.length_c   1.000
_cell.angle_alpha   90.00
_cell.angle_beta   90.00
_cell.angle_gamma   90.00
#
_symmetry.space_group_name_H-M   'P 1'
#
loop_
_entity.id
_entity.type
_entity.pdbx_description
1 polymer ?
#
loop_
_entity_poly.entity_id
_entity_poly.type
_entity_poly.pdbx_seq_one_letter_code
_entity_poly.pdbx_strand_id
1 'polypeptide(L)'
;MPTPGQLDTSAIFNADKAARNAAQEAVVKVIKDGGPAAVATLSLPESILGGLSEKKNETARQGAAELISAIVAGGQFTPVEPYLLLSTQHDVFGALLEAFADKSNAVRDAAVKAVEDFVAVMNNWATAFILPPLLEQIRTAGKWQIKTGGLAVLNKLVVSVPDQMARLMPDCMPVLAEVMWDTKSDVKKAARSSLKKLCSLVNNKDIEKFIPALQECLINPVEKVPTTIQVLAATTFVSEVDSPTLALMEPLLSRGLAERQTALRRKTAVIIDNMSTLVDNERIVRPFLPKLLPGLIKIEESVADPEARSVVNRAIKKLRQVGSVPENSDGTDLPPIKTIELNHVVDVLVAALKNTGDSLAKADDCFVAYIARLGQELSNARCGEETEWTSALVQLISLQLNAVDPASVNSQAKAVVKELLEKTSADDAEVEHVFPDEEEGEDLCNCTFSLAYGAKILLNTATLRLKRGHRYGLLGRNGTGKSTLMRAIVNGQVEGFPSPDEVRTFYVEHDIDGSEEDTTVVQFVQADKRIEADEAEIRQGLATVGFSEERQDESIGSLSGGWKMKLALARAILFKADILLLDEPTNHLDVLNVQWIIDYLTSLTHCTSIIVSHDSEFLNKTITDVIYLSKFKIKRYPGNLENFAKLVPEAKSFFEIAASEEYKFILPEPPMLEGVKTKEKSLLKMRKVNFQYPTAKVQQLFDITLQVSLSSRVAVLGPNGAGKSTLVKLLIGDIEPNISGEVWKHPNLVIGYVAQHAFHHIDNHLDKTPLEYMLWRYQTGEDLEEMMKETRQITEEEAEKMKNGSVVIIEGQKRYIEEIVGRKKLKQSYEYECGFKGMSSADNMWFSRDELVKRGFEKKVMEVDTREAQRLGMMRPLVRKEIEKHFEDFGLESEFTTHNTMRGLSGGQKVKVVLGAATWRKPHVICLDEPTNYLDRESLAALIEALKVFGGGVLIITHNREFSESICSEVWAMRDGYLEASGHNWASQGKTKIEKKDDEEDKFDALGNKIVSEKKQARLNASELRKKKKERMALKKKGIDVDDMEEFDDI
;
A
#
# COMPACT_ATOMS: atom_id res chain seq x y z
N MET A 1 17.83 -17.24 73.75
CA MET A 1 16.43 -17.66 73.93
C MET A 1 15.55 -16.54 73.36
N PRO A 2 14.58 -16.85 72.49
CA PRO A 2 13.65 -15.84 71.99
C PRO A 2 12.75 -15.34 73.11
N THR A 3 12.35 -14.08 73.01
CA THR A 3 11.38 -13.41 73.90
C THR A 3 10.04 -14.15 73.89
N PRO A 4 9.27 -14.22 74.99
CA PRO A 4 8.00 -14.94 75.03
C PRO A 4 7.02 -14.37 74.00
N GLY A 5 6.67 -15.16 72.97
CA GLY A 5 5.77 -14.76 71.88
C GLY A 5 6.39 -14.67 70.48
N GLN A 6 7.72 -14.78 70.34
CA GLN A 6 8.38 -14.87 69.03
C GLN A 6 8.41 -16.33 68.53
N LEU A 7 7.89 -16.57 67.32
CA LEU A 7 7.96 -17.88 66.66
C LEU A 7 9.43 -18.22 66.35
N ASP A 8 9.93 -19.38 66.78
CA ASP A 8 11.30 -19.82 66.51
C ASP A 8 11.42 -20.32 65.06
N THR A 9 12.07 -19.55 64.19
CA THR A 9 12.24 -19.88 62.77
C THR A 9 13.18 -21.06 62.54
N SER A 10 13.94 -21.51 63.55
CA SER A 10 14.80 -22.70 63.43
C SER A 10 14.03 -24.01 63.25
N ALA A 11 12.78 -24.07 63.74
CA ALA A 11 11.89 -25.23 63.57
C ALA A 11 11.43 -25.45 62.12
N ILE A 12 11.56 -24.43 61.25
CA ILE A 12 11.26 -24.50 59.81
C ILE A 12 12.29 -25.37 59.06
N PHE A 13 13.42 -25.69 59.68
CA PHE A 13 14.49 -26.51 59.10
C PHE A 13 14.59 -27.89 59.73
N ASN A 14 13.51 -28.35 60.38
CA ASN A 14 13.47 -29.66 61.03
C ASN A 14 13.69 -30.81 60.02
N ALA A 15 14.39 -31.85 60.47
CA ALA A 15 14.63 -33.06 59.70
C ALA A 15 13.35 -33.89 59.51
N ASP A 16 12.41 -33.83 60.46
CA ASP A 16 11.09 -34.44 60.31
C ASP A 16 10.18 -33.59 59.42
N LYS A 17 9.67 -34.20 58.34
CA LYS A 17 8.87 -33.49 57.33
C LYS A 17 7.53 -33.00 57.87
N ALA A 18 6.88 -33.76 58.76
CA ALA A 18 5.59 -33.35 59.33
C ALA A 18 5.76 -32.16 60.27
N ALA A 19 6.76 -32.19 61.15
CA ALA A 19 7.12 -31.08 62.03
C ALA A 19 7.53 -29.83 61.23
N ARG A 20 8.28 -30.01 60.14
CA ARG A 20 8.67 -28.92 59.24
C ARG A 20 7.47 -28.26 58.58
N ASN A 21 6.56 -29.04 58.02
CA ASN A 21 5.35 -28.52 57.39
C ASN A 21 4.47 -27.76 58.40
N ALA A 22 4.30 -28.30 59.62
CA ALA A 22 3.56 -27.62 60.68
C ALA A 22 4.20 -26.29 61.10
N ALA A 23 5.54 -26.22 61.14
CA ALA A 23 6.25 -24.98 61.40
C ALA A 23 6.08 -23.96 60.25
N GLN A 24 6.11 -24.41 59.00
CA GLN A 24 5.84 -23.55 57.83
C GLN A 24 4.40 -23.00 57.85
N GLU A 25 3.41 -23.84 58.16
CA GLU A 25 2.01 -23.40 58.31
C GLU A 25 1.84 -22.36 59.42
N ALA A 26 2.58 -22.50 60.53
CA ALA A 26 2.58 -21.53 61.61
C ALA A 26 3.15 -20.17 61.15
N VAL A 27 4.22 -20.18 60.36
CA VAL A 27 4.79 -18.95 59.75
C VAL A 27 3.79 -18.29 58.82
N VAL A 28 3.14 -19.07 57.94
CA VAL A 28 2.11 -18.56 57.02
C VAL A 28 0.95 -17.91 57.80
N LYS A 29 0.53 -18.53 58.91
CA LYS A 29 -0.52 -17.98 59.77
C LYS A 29 -0.10 -16.65 60.42
N VAL A 30 1.14 -16.55 60.91
CA VAL A 30 1.66 -15.30 61.50
C VAL A 30 1.72 -14.19 60.45
N ILE A 31 2.12 -14.49 59.21
CA ILE A 31 2.10 -13.51 58.11
C ILE A 31 0.66 -13.09 57.79
N LYS A 32 -0.28 -14.02 57.76
CA LYS A 32 -1.70 -13.73 57.54
C LYS A 32 -2.28 -12.79 58.60
N ASP A 33 -1.92 -13.00 59.86
CA ASP A 33 -2.46 -12.24 60.98
C ASP A 33 -1.76 -10.87 61.18
N GLY A 34 -0.49 -10.73 60.78
CA GLY A 34 0.33 -9.53 61.04
C GLY A 34 0.87 -8.79 59.82
N GLY A 35 0.60 -9.24 58.59
CA GLY A 35 0.95 -8.55 57.35
C GLY A 35 2.45 -8.24 57.20
N PRO A 36 2.82 -7.09 56.58
CA PRO A 36 4.21 -6.68 56.40
C PRO A 36 5.04 -6.61 57.70
N ALA A 37 4.41 -6.17 58.80
CA ALA A 37 5.07 -6.05 60.10
C ALA A 37 5.49 -7.43 60.66
N ALA A 38 4.73 -8.48 60.38
CA ALA A 38 5.09 -9.85 60.75
C ALA A 38 6.33 -10.34 59.98
N VAL A 39 6.46 -9.99 58.69
CA VAL A 39 7.62 -10.38 57.86
C VAL A 39 8.92 -9.78 58.42
N ALA A 40 8.88 -8.51 58.83
CA ALA A 40 9.99 -7.84 59.49
C ALA A 40 10.29 -8.43 60.88
N THR A 41 9.26 -8.70 61.69
CA THR A 41 9.41 -9.25 63.05
C THR A 41 10.00 -10.67 63.05
N LEU A 42 9.74 -11.44 61.99
CA LEU A 42 10.25 -12.80 61.81
C LEU A 42 11.67 -12.85 61.21
N SER A 43 12.27 -11.72 60.81
CA SER A 43 13.54 -11.73 60.05
C SER A 43 13.49 -12.74 58.90
N LEU A 44 12.37 -12.77 58.16
CA LEU A 44 12.07 -13.86 57.23
C LEU A 44 13.12 -13.97 56.09
N PRO A 45 13.56 -12.87 55.43
CA PRO A 45 14.60 -12.95 54.40
C PRO A 45 15.94 -13.49 54.94
N GLU A 46 16.35 -13.06 56.14
CA GLU A 46 17.56 -13.55 56.82
C GLU A 46 17.47 -15.05 57.12
N SER A 47 16.31 -15.49 57.61
CA SER A 47 16.06 -16.90 57.94
C SER A 47 16.11 -17.78 56.68
N ILE A 48 15.52 -17.34 55.57
CA ILE A 48 15.55 -18.07 54.29
C ILE A 48 16.99 -18.16 53.76
N LEU A 49 17.74 -17.06 53.75
CA LEU A 49 19.14 -17.05 53.32
C LEU A 49 20.03 -17.91 54.22
N GLY A 50 19.82 -17.84 55.53
CA GLY A 50 20.49 -18.71 56.50
C GLY A 50 20.25 -20.19 56.17
N GLY A 51 19.00 -20.58 55.94
CA GLY A 51 18.65 -21.94 55.56
C GLY A 51 19.23 -22.39 54.22
N LEU A 52 19.20 -21.55 53.18
CA LEU A 52 19.77 -21.86 51.85
C LEU A 52 21.30 -21.97 51.87
N SER A 53 21.99 -21.23 52.75
CA SER A 53 23.45 -21.21 52.84
C SER A 53 24.05 -22.37 53.68
N GLU A 54 23.22 -23.20 54.32
CA GLU A 54 23.66 -24.31 55.16
C GLU A 54 24.31 -25.46 54.37
N LYS A 55 25.64 -25.43 54.25
CA LYS A 55 26.42 -26.35 53.40
C LYS A 55 26.26 -27.83 53.74
N LYS A 56 26.03 -28.17 55.01
CA LYS A 56 26.00 -29.56 55.50
C LYS A 56 24.59 -30.11 55.72
N ASN A 57 23.58 -29.24 55.77
CA ASN A 57 22.21 -29.62 56.10
C ASN A 57 21.31 -29.53 54.86
N GLU A 58 21.14 -30.66 54.16
CA GLU A 58 20.26 -30.75 53.00
C GLU A 58 18.80 -30.41 53.34
N THR A 59 18.30 -30.89 54.48
CA THR A 59 16.93 -30.63 54.93
C THR A 59 16.67 -29.15 55.24
N ALA A 60 17.67 -28.41 55.69
CA ALA A 60 17.55 -26.96 55.88
C ALA A 60 17.45 -26.22 54.56
N ARG A 61 18.31 -26.55 53.58
CA ARG A 61 18.27 -25.92 52.24
C ARG A 61 16.96 -26.23 51.51
N GLN A 62 16.50 -27.48 51.57
CA GLN A 62 15.21 -27.89 51.02
C GLN A 62 14.06 -27.18 51.74
N GLY A 63 14.06 -27.16 53.08
CA GLY A 63 13.02 -26.51 53.88
C GLY A 63 12.91 -25.01 53.66
N ALA A 64 14.02 -24.32 53.40
CA ALA A 64 14.05 -22.90 53.07
C ALA A 64 13.37 -22.60 51.72
N ALA A 65 13.61 -23.44 50.70
CA ALA A 65 12.91 -23.32 49.42
C ALA A 65 11.42 -23.69 49.54
N GLU A 66 11.10 -24.78 50.25
CA GLU A 66 9.70 -25.23 50.48
C GLU A 66 8.87 -24.20 51.25
N LEU A 67 9.48 -23.41 52.14
CA LEU A 67 8.79 -22.34 52.87
C LEU A 67 8.19 -21.30 51.92
N ILE A 68 8.86 -20.96 50.82
CA ILE A 68 8.36 -20.00 49.84
C ILE A 68 7.12 -20.56 49.13
N SER A 69 7.18 -21.83 48.68
CA SER A 69 6.00 -22.52 48.14
C SER A 69 4.86 -22.58 49.15
N ALA A 70 5.15 -22.77 50.45
CA ALA A 70 4.13 -22.79 51.49
C ALA A 70 3.46 -21.41 51.68
N ILE A 71 4.25 -20.32 51.62
CA ILE A 71 3.74 -18.94 51.67
C ILE A 71 2.82 -18.65 50.48
N VAL A 72 3.24 -19.07 49.27
CA VAL A 72 2.43 -18.94 48.06
C VAL A 72 1.13 -19.74 48.17
N ALA A 73 1.20 -21.01 48.58
CA ALA A 73 0.03 -21.86 48.76
C ALA A 73 -0.95 -21.34 49.82
N GLY A 74 -0.44 -20.62 50.83
CA GLY A 74 -1.23 -19.94 51.85
C GLY A 74 -1.87 -18.61 51.39
N GLY A 75 -1.61 -18.16 50.17
CA GLY A 75 -2.10 -16.89 49.63
C GLY A 75 -1.50 -15.67 50.32
N GLN A 76 -0.30 -15.79 50.90
CA GLN A 76 0.37 -14.72 51.68
C GLN A 76 1.63 -14.19 51.00
N PHE A 77 1.71 -14.26 49.66
CA PHE A 77 2.91 -13.81 48.93
C PHE A 77 3.03 -12.28 48.84
N THR A 78 1.93 -11.57 48.62
CA THR A 78 1.90 -10.08 48.52
C THR A 78 2.62 -9.34 49.66
N PRO A 79 2.45 -9.68 50.95
CA PRO A 79 3.20 -9.03 52.03
C PRO A 79 4.69 -9.42 52.10
N VAL A 80 5.10 -10.50 51.43
CA VAL A 80 6.49 -11.03 51.42
C VAL A 80 7.26 -10.55 50.19
N GLU A 81 6.56 -10.32 49.09
CA GLU A 81 7.10 -10.04 47.76
C GLU A 81 8.16 -8.91 47.73
N PRO A 82 7.95 -7.71 48.32
CA PRO A 82 8.96 -6.65 48.29
C PRO A 82 10.29 -7.05 48.94
N TYR A 83 10.23 -7.81 50.03
CA TYR A 83 11.42 -8.27 50.75
C TYR A 83 12.16 -9.40 50.04
N LEU A 84 11.45 -10.19 49.21
CA LEU A 84 12.04 -11.25 48.42
C LEU A 84 12.72 -10.71 47.15
N LEU A 85 12.18 -9.64 46.57
CA LEU A 85 12.57 -9.13 45.25
C LEU A 85 13.41 -7.84 45.27
N LEU A 86 13.31 -7.02 46.31
CA LEU A 86 13.90 -5.67 46.32
C LEU A 86 14.69 -5.33 47.60
N SER A 87 14.94 -6.33 48.46
CA SER A 87 15.73 -6.12 49.68
C SER A 87 17.19 -5.79 49.35
N THR A 88 17.63 -4.58 49.69
CA THR A 88 19.03 -4.12 49.52
C THR A 88 20.01 -4.81 50.45
N GLN A 89 19.52 -5.51 51.47
CA GLN A 89 20.32 -6.20 52.49
C GLN A 89 20.39 -7.72 52.26
N HIS A 90 19.41 -8.31 51.56
CA HIS A 90 19.21 -9.76 51.47
C HIS A 90 18.77 -10.18 50.05
N ASP A 91 19.70 -10.67 49.22
CA ASP A 91 19.40 -11.18 47.88
C ASP A 91 18.88 -12.63 47.91
N VAL A 92 17.62 -12.78 48.33
CA VAL A 92 16.94 -14.09 48.42
C VAL A 92 16.77 -14.71 47.03
N PHE A 93 16.43 -13.91 46.02
CA PHE A 93 16.23 -14.39 44.66
C PHE A 93 17.53 -14.95 44.05
N GLY A 94 18.64 -14.23 44.16
CA GLY A 94 19.96 -14.72 43.71
C GLY A 94 20.36 -16.02 44.39
N ALA A 95 20.15 -16.13 45.71
CA ALA A 95 20.44 -17.37 46.46
C ALA A 95 19.60 -18.58 46.00
N LEU A 96 18.33 -18.35 45.61
CA LEU A 96 17.48 -19.40 45.03
C LEU A 96 17.98 -19.84 43.65
N LEU A 97 18.41 -18.90 42.80
CA LEU A 97 19.00 -19.24 41.50
C LEU A 97 20.29 -20.05 41.65
N GLU A 98 21.13 -19.74 42.63
CA GLU A 98 22.33 -20.54 42.93
C GLU A 98 21.97 -21.98 43.38
N ALA A 99 20.88 -22.12 44.15
CA ALA A 99 20.38 -23.41 44.62
C ALA A 99 19.87 -24.31 43.47
N PHE A 100 19.62 -23.78 42.26
CA PHE A 100 19.31 -24.59 41.08
C PHE A 100 20.45 -25.51 40.68
N ALA A 101 21.66 -25.30 41.20
CA ALA A 101 22.78 -26.21 41.01
C ALA A 101 23.33 -26.77 42.32
N ASP A 102 22.45 -26.97 43.30
CA ASP A 102 22.76 -27.77 44.49
C ASP A 102 23.12 -29.22 44.12
N LYS A 103 23.91 -29.86 44.97
CA LYS A 103 24.32 -31.26 44.78
C LYS A 103 23.11 -32.20 44.95
N SER A 104 22.19 -31.89 45.84
CA SER A 104 20.97 -32.68 46.06
C SER A 104 19.92 -32.36 45.00
N ASN A 105 19.33 -33.40 44.42
CA ASN A 105 18.20 -33.27 43.51
C ASN A 105 16.98 -32.66 44.23
N ALA A 106 16.71 -33.07 45.47
CA ALA A 106 15.56 -32.59 46.24
C ALA A 106 15.63 -31.08 46.50
N VAL A 107 16.83 -30.55 46.77
CA VAL A 107 17.04 -29.10 46.95
C VAL A 107 16.88 -28.36 45.63
N ARG A 108 17.42 -28.88 44.53
CA ARG A 108 17.26 -28.27 43.20
C ARG A 108 15.79 -28.21 42.78
N ASP A 109 15.07 -29.32 42.92
CA ASP A 109 13.66 -29.42 42.54
C ASP A 109 12.80 -28.50 43.41
N ALA A 110 13.09 -28.41 44.72
CA ALA A 110 12.41 -27.49 45.63
C ALA A 110 12.71 -26.02 45.30
N ALA A 111 13.96 -25.67 44.94
CA ALA A 111 14.34 -24.32 44.57
C ALA A 111 13.67 -23.87 43.26
N VAL A 112 13.70 -24.71 42.20
CA VAL A 112 13.03 -24.40 40.93
C VAL A 112 11.53 -24.23 41.15
N LYS A 113 10.92 -25.15 41.90
CA LYS A 113 9.49 -25.09 42.22
C LYS A 113 9.13 -23.84 43.02
N ALA A 114 9.93 -23.46 44.02
CA ALA A 114 9.70 -22.24 44.80
C ALA A 114 9.65 -21.00 43.91
N VAL A 115 10.57 -20.90 42.95
CA VAL A 115 10.59 -19.80 41.98
C VAL A 115 9.39 -19.87 41.05
N GLU A 116 9.07 -21.04 40.48
CA GLU A 116 7.89 -21.24 39.62
C GLU A 116 6.56 -20.90 40.33
N ASP A 117 6.45 -21.24 41.61
CA ASP A 117 5.27 -20.98 42.43
C ASP A 117 5.10 -19.48 42.66
N PHE A 118 6.16 -18.76 43.05
CA PHE A 118 6.01 -17.34 43.34
C PHE A 118 5.84 -16.50 42.07
N VAL A 119 6.52 -16.80 40.96
CA VAL A 119 6.32 -16.05 39.71
C VAL A 119 4.91 -16.25 39.12
N ALA A 120 4.16 -17.23 39.61
CA ALA A 120 2.75 -17.43 39.25
C ALA A 120 1.78 -16.49 39.97
N VAL A 121 2.19 -15.89 41.09
CA VAL A 121 1.33 -15.05 41.95
C VAL A 121 1.92 -13.67 42.25
N MET A 122 3.17 -13.43 41.87
CA MET A 122 3.82 -12.12 42.00
C MET A 122 3.07 -11.05 41.22
N ASN A 123 3.29 -9.79 41.58
CA ASN A 123 2.81 -8.68 40.80
C ASN A 123 3.36 -8.76 39.37
N ASN A 124 2.48 -8.69 38.38
CA ASN A 124 2.86 -8.85 36.98
C ASN A 124 3.96 -7.87 36.56
N TRP A 125 3.93 -6.64 37.07
CA TRP A 125 4.91 -5.60 36.77
C TRP A 125 6.28 -5.81 37.43
N ALA A 126 6.36 -6.71 38.43
CA ALA A 126 7.63 -7.12 39.03
C ALA A 126 8.49 -7.99 38.10
N THR A 127 7.92 -8.47 36.99
CA THR A 127 8.65 -9.24 35.96
C THR A 127 9.90 -8.49 35.48
N ALA A 128 9.81 -7.16 35.32
CA ALA A 128 10.94 -6.32 34.91
C ALA A 128 12.12 -6.34 35.90
N PHE A 129 11.89 -6.72 37.17
CA PHE A 129 12.93 -6.75 38.20
C PHE A 129 13.67 -8.09 38.24
N ILE A 130 12.93 -9.19 38.04
CA ILE A 130 13.50 -10.55 38.16
C ILE A 130 14.05 -11.08 36.83
N LEU A 131 13.52 -10.59 35.71
CA LEU A 131 13.90 -11.08 34.40
C LEU A 131 15.38 -10.78 34.06
N PRO A 132 15.93 -9.59 34.30
CA PRO A 132 17.35 -9.32 34.01
C PRO A 132 18.33 -10.26 34.73
N PRO A 133 18.29 -10.44 36.08
CA PRO A 133 19.19 -11.38 36.75
C PRO A 133 18.94 -12.84 36.34
N LEU A 134 17.70 -13.22 36.02
CA LEU A 134 17.38 -14.55 35.51
C LEU A 134 18.03 -14.79 34.13
N LEU A 135 17.89 -13.84 33.20
CA LEU A 135 18.48 -13.91 31.86
C LEU A 135 20.01 -13.92 31.91
N GLU A 136 20.61 -13.14 32.80
CA GLU A 136 22.06 -13.15 33.03
C GLU A 136 22.55 -14.55 33.45
N GLN A 137 21.86 -15.21 34.39
CA GLN A 137 22.19 -16.57 34.80
C GLN A 137 21.99 -17.59 33.67
N ILE A 138 20.90 -17.49 32.90
CA ILE A 138 20.66 -18.35 31.73
C ILE A 138 21.79 -18.21 30.71
N ARG A 139 22.27 -16.98 30.48
CA ARG A 139 23.32 -16.67 29.51
C ARG A 139 24.70 -17.14 29.99
N THR A 140 25.09 -16.76 31.20
CA THR A 140 26.50 -16.77 31.65
C THR A 140 26.85 -17.90 32.63
N ALA A 141 25.87 -18.53 33.30
CA ALA A 141 26.17 -19.49 34.35
C ALA A 141 27.01 -20.68 33.84
N GLY A 142 28.10 -21.01 34.53
CA GLY A 142 28.93 -22.16 34.16
C GLY A 142 28.27 -23.52 34.41
N LYS A 143 27.29 -23.57 35.32
CA LYS A 143 26.57 -24.81 35.67
C LYS A 143 25.29 -24.94 34.85
N TRP A 144 25.20 -26.01 34.06
CA TRP A 144 24.07 -26.23 33.14
C TRP A 144 22.71 -26.34 33.85
N GLN A 145 22.69 -26.78 35.11
CA GLN A 145 21.46 -26.90 35.90
C GLN A 145 20.80 -25.53 36.17
N ILE A 146 21.61 -24.49 36.40
CA ILE A 146 21.11 -23.11 36.57
C ILE A 146 20.46 -22.65 35.28
N LYS A 147 21.08 -22.93 34.13
CA LYS A 147 20.51 -22.60 32.81
C LYS A 147 19.19 -23.32 32.57
N THR A 148 19.12 -24.63 32.80
CA THR A 148 17.88 -25.39 32.58
C THR A 148 16.77 -25.02 33.56
N GLY A 149 17.11 -24.76 34.83
CA GLY A 149 16.16 -24.26 35.82
C GLY A 149 15.66 -22.85 35.47
N GLY A 150 16.56 -21.96 35.05
CA GLY A 150 16.19 -20.61 34.61
C GLY A 150 15.28 -20.62 33.37
N LEU A 151 15.53 -21.51 32.42
CA LEU A 151 14.65 -21.72 31.26
C LEU A 151 13.27 -22.30 31.64
N ALA A 152 13.19 -23.11 32.70
CA ALA A 152 11.92 -23.57 33.26
C ALA A 152 11.12 -22.41 33.88
N VAL A 153 11.78 -21.56 34.67
CA VAL A 153 11.18 -20.34 35.23
C VAL A 153 10.73 -19.38 34.12
N LEU A 154 11.55 -19.18 33.08
CA LEU A 154 11.19 -18.37 31.91
C LEU A 154 9.91 -18.91 31.24
N ASN A 155 9.79 -20.23 31.10
CA ASN A 155 8.58 -20.85 30.55
C ASN A 155 7.36 -20.65 31.43
N LYS A 156 7.55 -20.60 32.75
CA LYS A 156 6.47 -20.32 33.70
C LYS A 156 6.02 -18.87 33.58
N LEU A 157 6.95 -17.92 33.48
CA LEU A 157 6.64 -16.49 33.27
C LEU A 157 5.81 -16.26 32.00
N VAL A 158 6.15 -16.90 30.89
CA VAL A 158 5.38 -16.80 29.62
C VAL A 158 3.91 -17.17 29.81
N VAL A 159 3.60 -18.11 30.71
CA VAL A 159 2.22 -18.55 30.98
C VAL A 159 1.55 -17.67 32.03
N SER A 160 2.28 -17.26 33.07
CA SER A 160 1.73 -16.50 34.19
C SER A 160 1.49 -15.03 33.86
N VAL A 161 2.38 -14.41 33.08
CA VAL A 161 2.43 -12.96 32.81
C VAL A 161 2.71 -12.69 31.32
N PRO A 162 1.83 -13.16 30.41
CA PRO A 162 2.07 -13.13 28.96
C PRO A 162 2.29 -11.71 28.43
N ASP A 163 1.54 -10.71 28.89
CA ASP A 163 1.64 -9.34 28.39
C ASP A 163 2.98 -8.68 28.75
N GLN A 164 3.44 -8.88 29.99
CA GLN A 164 4.74 -8.35 30.43
C GLN A 164 5.89 -9.08 29.75
N MET A 165 5.78 -10.40 29.57
CA MET A 165 6.76 -11.17 28.81
C MET A 165 6.81 -10.80 27.33
N ALA A 166 5.68 -10.43 26.74
CA ALA A 166 5.62 -9.92 25.37
C ALA A 166 6.40 -8.59 25.25
N ARG A 167 6.18 -7.65 26.18
CA ARG A 167 6.91 -6.37 26.23
C ARG A 167 8.42 -6.56 26.40
N LEU A 168 8.83 -7.51 27.24
CA LEU A 168 10.23 -7.82 27.58
C LEU A 168 10.86 -8.89 26.67
N MET A 169 10.15 -9.33 25.63
CA MET A 169 10.66 -10.27 24.62
C MET A 169 11.96 -9.81 23.93
N PRO A 170 12.21 -8.50 23.68
CA PRO A 170 13.48 -8.02 23.11
C PRO A 170 14.71 -8.36 23.95
N ASP A 171 14.57 -8.46 25.27
CA ASP A 171 15.67 -8.84 26.17
C ASP A 171 15.87 -10.36 26.21
N CYS A 172 14.78 -11.12 26.08
CA CYS A 172 14.79 -12.57 26.10
C CYS A 172 15.40 -13.17 24.82
N MET A 173 15.07 -12.60 23.66
CA MET A 173 15.40 -13.20 22.36
C MET A 173 16.91 -13.35 22.11
N PRO A 174 17.77 -12.34 22.37
CA PRO A 174 19.23 -12.49 22.21
C PRO A 174 19.80 -13.60 23.09
N VAL A 175 19.33 -13.70 24.34
CA VAL A 175 19.79 -14.73 25.29
C VAL A 175 19.41 -16.13 24.81
N LEU A 176 18.16 -16.33 24.36
CA LEU A 176 17.74 -17.61 23.81
C LEU A 176 18.50 -17.97 22.52
N ALA A 177 18.71 -16.99 21.64
CA ALA A 177 19.44 -17.17 20.40
C ALA A 177 20.89 -17.63 20.66
N GLU A 178 21.53 -17.16 21.73
CA GLU A 178 22.87 -17.62 22.14
C GLU A 178 22.83 -19.01 22.79
N VAL A 179 21.95 -19.20 23.78
CA VAL A 179 21.92 -20.43 24.61
C VAL A 179 21.43 -21.65 23.83
N MET A 180 20.73 -21.46 22.71
CA MET A 180 20.41 -22.53 21.75
C MET A 180 21.65 -23.24 21.17
N TRP A 181 22.82 -22.59 21.22
CA TRP A 181 24.09 -23.14 20.74
C TRP A 181 24.97 -23.68 21.87
N ASP A 182 24.48 -23.73 23.11
CA ASP A 182 25.24 -24.21 24.28
C ASP A 182 25.77 -25.64 24.08
N THR A 183 27.00 -25.92 24.52
CA THR A 183 27.62 -27.25 24.35
C THR A 183 26.81 -28.42 24.94
N LYS A 184 25.99 -28.19 25.97
CA LYS A 184 25.20 -29.23 26.65
C LYS A 184 23.86 -29.47 25.94
N SER A 185 23.62 -30.71 25.52
CA SER A 185 22.41 -31.11 24.80
C SER A 185 21.10 -30.82 25.55
N ASP A 186 21.10 -30.97 26.88
CA ASP A 186 19.93 -30.70 27.73
C ASP A 186 19.56 -29.21 27.72
N VAL A 187 20.57 -28.33 27.74
CA VAL A 187 20.39 -26.87 27.63
C VAL A 187 19.85 -26.50 26.25
N LYS A 188 20.41 -27.08 25.16
CA LYS A 188 19.88 -26.86 23.80
C LYS A 188 18.40 -27.24 23.68
N LYS A 189 18.01 -28.39 24.24
CA LYS A 189 16.62 -28.88 24.21
C LYS A 189 15.70 -27.94 24.99
N ALA A 190 16.11 -27.53 26.20
CA ALA A 190 15.36 -26.59 27.02
C ALA A 190 15.20 -25.23 26.32
N ALA A 191 16.28 -24.67 25.77
CA ALA A 191 16.27 -23.37 25.09
C ALA A 191 15.37 -23.37 23.85
N ARG A 192 15.39 -24.45 23.05
CA ARG A 192 14.47 -24.60 21.90
C ARG A 192 13.01 -24.69 22.34
N SER A 193 12.74 -25.39 23.45
CA SER A 193 11.38 -25.43 24.00
C SER A 193 10.93 -24.06 24.50
N SER A 194 11.83 -23.31 25.13
CA SER A 194 11.54 -21.96 25.62
C SER A 194 11.35 -20.96 24.48
N LEU A 195 12.14 -21.04 23.41
CA LEU A 195 11.93 -20.24 22.21
C LEU A 195 10.52 -20.46 21.63
N LYS A 196 10.08 -21.72 21.52
CA LYS A 196 8.73 -22.03 21.00
C LYS A 196 7.61 -21.41 21.86
N LYS A 197 7.75 -21.49 23.19
CA LYS A 197 6.79 -20.86 24.11
C LYS A 197 6.84 -19.35 24.04
N LEU A 198 8.02 -18.74 23.98
CA LEU A 198 8.13 -17.28 23.87
C LEU A 198 7.53 -16.77 22.55
N CYS A 199 7.75 -17.48 21.44
CA CYS A 199 7.15 -17.14 20.15
C CYS A 199 5.62 -17.23 20.12
N SER A 200 4.97 -17.94 21.06
CA SER A 200 3.50 -17.94 21.10
C SER A 200 2.91 -16.65 21.65
N LEU A 201 3.74 -15.72 22.15
CA LEU A 201 3.32 -14.37 22.56
C LEU A 201 3.19 -13.41 21.37
N VAL A 202 3.68 -13.79 20.19
CA VAL A 202 3.58 -12.96 18.99
C VAL A 202 2.15 -13.03 18.46
N ASN A 203 1.41 -11.93 18.58
CA ASN A 203 0.01 -11.82 18.16
C ASN A 203 -0.16 -11.03 16.85
N ASN A 204 0.75 -11.23 15.89
CA ASN A 204 0.72 -10.55 14.60
C ASN A 204 0.31 -11.53 13.49
N LYS A 205 -0.91 -11.34 12.96
CA LYS A 205 -1.52 -12.21 11.93
C LYS A 205 -0.70 -12.29 10.65
N ASP A 206 0.10 -11.27 10.32
CA ASP A 206 0.89 -11.23 9.08
C ASP A 206 2.07 -12.21 9.14
N ILE A 207 2.66 -12.36 10.33
CA ILE A 207 3.82 -13.22 10.54
C ILE A 207 3.52 -14.56 11.19
N GLU A 208 2.30 -14.78 11.69
CA GLU A 208 1.89 -16.00 12.40
C GLU A 208 2.26 -17.28 11.63
N LYS A 209 1.90 -17.34 10.34
CA LYS A 209 2.23 -18.48 9.46
C LYS A 209 3.73 -18.67 9.23
N PHE A 210 4.53 -17.64 9.45
CA PHE A 210 5.99 -17.66 9.29
C PHE A 210 6.75 -17.94 10.59
N ILE A 211 6.09 -17.92 11.75
CA ILE A 211 6.73 -18.17 13.05
C ILE A 211 7.59 -19.46 13.04
N PRO A 212 7.13 -20.61 12.50
CA PRO A 212 7.98 -21.81 12.42
C PRO A 212 9.24 -21.61 11.57
N ALA A 213 9.13 -20.89 10.45
CA ALA A 213 10.27 -20.58 9.58
C ALA A 213 11.24 -19.59 10.25
N LEU A 214 10.73 -18.62 11.00
CA LEU A 214 11.51 -17.65 11.78
C LEU A 214 12.28 -18.35 12.91
N GLN A 215 11.65 -19.29 13.61
CA GLN A 215 12.32 -20.15 14.60
C GLN A 215 13.45 -20.97 13.96
N GLU A 216 13.19 -21.57 12.80
CA GLU A 216 14.21 -22.31 12.06
C GLU A 216 15.35 -21.42 11.55
N CYS A 217 15.10 -20.13 11.23
CA CYS A 217 16.16 -19.17 10.92
C CYS A 217 17.10 -18.91 12.11
N LEU A 218 16.61 -19.02 13.35
CA LEU A 218 17.44 -18.92 14.55
C LEU A 218 18.28 -20.20 14.77
N ILE A 219 17.72 -21.37 14.47
CA ILE A 219 18.36 -22.68 14.64
C ILE A 219 19.37 -22.98 13.51
N ASN A 220 18.99 -22.72 12.26
CA ASN A 220 19.70 -23.10 11.03
C ASN A 220 19.85 -21.89 10.07
N PRO A 221 20.58 -20.84 10.46
CA PRO A 221 20.59 -19.57 9.73
C PRO A 221 21.06 -19.66 8.28
N VAL A 222 22.14 -20.41 8.03
CA VAL A 222 22.80 -20.43 6.71
C VAL A 222 21.87 -20.93 5.60
N GLU A 223 21.02 -21.92 5.91
CA GLU A 223 20.13 -22.53 4.93
C GLU A 223 18.79 -21.78 4.84
N LYS A 224 18.22 -21.37 5.99
CA LYS A 224 16.83 -20.91 6.04
C LYS A 224 16.66 -19.41 5.82
N VAL A 225 17.65 -18.58 6.18
CA VAL A 225 17.54 -17.11 6.05
C VAL A 225 17.23 -16.66 4.60
N PRO A 226 17.96 -17.11 3.56
CA PRO A 226 17.68 -16.70 2.19
C PRO A 226 16.26 -17.06 1.73
N THR A 227 15.79 -18.26 2.05
CA THR A 227 14.46 -18.74 1.66
C THR A 227 13.36 -17.97 2.38
N THR A 228 13.53 -17.69 3.68
CA THR A 228 12.53 -17.02 4.50
C THR A 228 12.39 -15.54 4.10
N ILE A 229 13.50 -14.84 3.78
CA ILE A 229 13.47 -13.47 3.24
C ILE A 229 12.68 -13.40 1.92
N GLN A 230 12.86 -14.39 1.04
CA GLN A 230 12.16 -14.37 -0.26
C GLN A 230 10.64 -14.46 -0.11
N VAL A 231 10.15 -15.27 0.83
CA VAL A 231 8.72 -15.45 1.07
C VAL A 231 8.14 -14.26 1.86
N LEU A 232 8.86 -13.77 2.86
CA LEU A 232 8.43 -12.61 3.65
C LEU A 232 8.40 -11.31 2.84
N ALA A 233 9.29 -11.13 1.87
CA ALA A 233 9.29 -9.93 1.02
C ALA A 233 8.02 -9.80 0.15
N ALA A 234 7.34 -10.92 -0.13
CA ALA A 234 6.04 -10.93 -0.82
C ALA A 234 4.85 -10.78 0.16
N THR A 235 5.12 -10.75 1.46
CA THR A 235 4.08 -10.63 2.48
C THR A 235 3.66 -9.18 2.62
N THR A 236 2.36 -9.01 2.68
CA THR A 236 1.74 -7.77 3.09
C THR A 236 1.70 -7.73 4.60
N PHE A 237 2.36 -6.74 5.19
CA PHE A 237 2.17 -6.40 6.60
C PHE A 237 0.99 -5.44 6.70
N VAL A 238 0.12 -5.64 7.70
CA VAL A 238 -1.16 -4.95 7.94
C VAL A 238 -1.30 -4.63 9.42
N SER A 239 -0.95 -5.62 10.24
CA SER A 239 -1.05 -5.62 11.69
C SER A 239 0.05 -4.75 12.25
N GLU A 240 -0.25 -4.05 13.34
CA GLU A 240 0.74 -3.26 14.06
C GLU A 240 1.99 -4.10 14.40
N VAL A 241 3.15 -3.50 14.22
CA VAL A 241 4.43 -4.16 14.49
C VAL A 241 4.81 -3.88 15.94
N ASP A 242 4.36 -4.78 16.81
CA ASP A 242 4.62 -4.74 18.24
C ASP A 242 6.05 -5.20 18.61
N SER A 243 6.40 -5.01 19.89
CA SER A 243 7.71 -5.40 20.44
C SER A 243 8.03 -6.89 20.25
N PRO A 244 7.12 -7.86 20.55
CA PRO A 244 7.30 -9.27 20.22
C PRO A 244 7.63 -9.56 18.76
N THR A 245 6.91 -8.91 17.84
CA THR A 245 7.08 -9.08 16.39
C THR A 245 8.47 -8.64 15.96
N LEU A 246 8.92 -7.45 16.38
CA LEU A 246 10.27 -6.98 16.07
C LEU A 246 11.35 -7.84 16.72
N ALA A 247 11.14 -8.29 17.96
CA ALA A 247 12.10 -9.16 18.63
C ALA A 247 12.34 -10.46 17.85
N LEU A 248 11.29 -11.05 17.27
CA LEU A 248 11.41 -12.26 16.46
C LEU A 248 11.96 -11.98 15.04
N MET A 249 11.62 -10.83 14.45
CA MET A 249 12.01 -10.48 13.09
C MET A 249 13.44 -9.94 12.99
N GLU A 250 13.91 -9.18 13.98
CA GLU A 250 15.22 -8.51 13.95
C GLU A 250 16.38 -9.47 13.64
N PRO A 251 16.52 -10.65 14.26
CA PRO A 251 17.62 -11.56 13.96
C PRO A 251 17.64 -12.04 12.50
N LEU A 252 16.47 -12.17 11.86
CA LEU A 252 16.38 -12.49 10.44
C LEU A 252 16.85 -11.29 9.60
N LEU A 253 16.35 -10.10 9.91
CA LEU A 253 16.62 -8.88 9.15
C LEU A 253 18.09 -8.49 9.23
N SER A 254 18.68 -8.48 10.42
CA SER A 254 20.11 -8.20 10.61
C SER A 254 20.99 -9.18 9.81
N ARG A 255 20.64 -10.47 9.79
CA ARG A 255 21.34 -11.47 8.96
C ARG A 255 21.11 -11.26 7.47
N GLY A 256 19.90 -10.87 7.06
CA GLY A 256 19.57 -10.57 5.66
C GLY A 256 20.35 -9.37 5.11
N LEU A 257 20.60 -8.35 5.92
CA LEU A 257 21.45 -7.21 5.57
C LEU A 257 22.92 -7.64 5.37
N ALA A 258 23.39 -8.63 6.13
CA ALA A 258 24.74 -9.17 6.03
C ALA A 258 24.96 -10.14 4.85
N GLU A 259 23.90 -10.56 4.16
CA GLU A 259 23.95 -11.56 3.09
C GLU A 259 24.75 -11.07 1.87
N ARG A 260 25.24 -11.95 0.99
CA ARG A 260 26.09 -11.52 -0.15
C ARG A 260 25.31 -11.05 -1.38
N GLN A 261 24.12 -11.60 -1.61
CA GLN A 261 23.35 -11.31 -2.82
C GLN A 261 22.62 -9.96 -2.70
N THR A 262 22.86 -9.05 -3.66
CA THR A 262 22.20 -7.72 -3.71
C THR A 262 20.67 -7.82 -3.71
N ALA A 263 20.12 -8.82 -4.39
CA ALA A 263 18.67 -9.05 -4.41
C ALA A 263 18.08 -9.37 -3.02
N LEU A 264 18.80 -10.14 -2.19
CA LEU A 264 18.36 -10.48 -0.83
C LEU A 264 18.50 -9.29 0.12
N ARG A 265 19.58 -8.52 -0.02
CA ARG A 265 19.75 -7.24 0.71
C ARG A 265 18.63 -6.26 0.41
N ARG A 266 18.29 -6.09 -0.88
CA ARG A 266 17.15 -5.26 -1.31
C ARG A 266 15.85 -5.74 -0.69
N LYS A 267 15.53 -7.04 -0.81
CA LYS A 267 14.31 -7.62 -0.22
C LYS A 267 14.26 -7.44 1.30
N THR A 268 15.38 -7.55 1.98
CA THR A 268 15.47 -7.29 3.43
C THR A 268 15.16 -5.83 3.75
N ALA A 269 15.70 -4.89 2.96
CA ALA A 269 15.38 -3.48 3.10
C ALA A 269 13.90 -3.17 2.83
N VAL A 270 13.26 -3.84 1.85
CA VAL A 270 11.80 -3.74 1.63
C VAL A 270 11.01 -4.20 2.86
N ILE A 271 11.39 -5.33 3.47
CA ILE A 271 10.70 -5.81 4.68
C ILE A 271 10.87 -4.80 5.83
N ILE A 272 12.09 -4.26 6.02
CA ILE A 272 12.36 -3.25 7.05
C ILE A 272 11.54 -1.97 6.79
N ASP A 273 11.50 -1.49 5.55
CA ASP A 273 10.71 -0.31 5.16
C ASP A 273 9.24 -0.53 5.52
N ASN A 274 8.64 -1.60 4.99
CA ASN A 274 7.23 -1.93 5.22
C ASN A 274 6.92 -2.08 6.72
N MET A 275 7.74 -2.81 7.48
CA MET A 275 7.52 -3.00 8.91
C MET A 275 7.73 -1.70 9.71
N SER A 276 8.69 -0.86 9.34
CA SER A 276 8.94 0.41 10.04
C SER A 276 7.79 1.39 9.86
N THR A 277 7.01 1.30 8.78
CA THR A 277 5.78 2.11 8.63
C THR A 277 4.67 1.74 9.61
N LEU A 278 4.74 0.56 10.21
CA LEU A 278 3.75 -0.02 11.11
C LEU A 278 4.06 0.14 12.59
N VAL A 279 5.21 0.72 12.91
CA VAL A 279 5.57 1.00 14.29
C VAL A 279 5.03 2.36 14.67
N ASP A 280 4.23 2.39 15.72
CA ASP A 280 3.54 3.55 16.26
C ASP A 280 4.44 4.38 17.20
N ASN A 281 5.42 3.73 17.83
CA ASN A 281 6.15 4.27 18.96
C ASN A 281 7.68 4.11 18.85
N GLU A 282 8.40 5.20 19.14
CA GLU A 282 9.86 5.26 19.21
C GLU A 282 10.44 4.19 20.16
N ARG A 283 9.76 3.90 21.29
CA ARG A 283 10.21 2.93 22.30
C ARG A 283 10.29 1.50 21.77
N ILE A 284 9.43 1.16 20.80
CA ILE A 284 9.36 -0.19 20.22
C ILE A 284 10.52 -0.39 19.24
N VAL A 285 10.82 0.60 18.38
CA VAL A 285 11.87 0.44 17.36
C VAL A 285 13.29 0.64 17.92
N ARG A 286 13.46 1.49 18.93
CA ARG A 286 14.78 1.91 19.44
C ARG A 286 15.74 0.79 19.83
N PRO A 287 15.30 -0.29 20.53
CA PRO A 287 16.17 -1.41 20.87
C PRO A 287 16.81 -2.10 19.65
N PHE A 288 16.21 -1.96 18.47
CA PHE A 288 16.62 -2.66 17.26
C PHE A 288 17.42 -1.77 16.29
N LEU A 289 17.35 -0.44 16.42
CA LEU A 289 18.06 0.51 15.55
C LEU A 289 19.58 0.25 15.47
N PRO A 290 20.30 0.00 16.58
CA PRO A 290 21.75 -0.25 16.53
C PRO A 290 22.15 -1.48 15.71
N LYS A 291 21.21 -2.40 15.45
CA LYS A 291 21.45 -3.64 14.69
C LYS A 291 21.01 -3.56 13.23
N LEU A 292 20.05 -2.69 12.92
CA LEU A 292 19.47 -2.56 11.58
C LEU A 292 20.06 -1.38 10.79
N LEU A 293 20.14 -0.21 11.42
CA LEU A 293 20.47 1.04 10.72
C LEU A 293 21.91 1.08 10.20
N PRO A 294 22.96 0.63 10.94
CA PRO A 294 24.32 0.54 10.40
C PRO A 294 24.42 -0.42 9.21
N GLY A 295 23.65 -1.52 9.25
CA GLY A 295 23.57 -2.49 8.16
C GLY A 295 22.99 -1.87 6.88
N LEU A 296 21.93 -1.07 7.00
CA LEU A 296 21.33 -0.37 5.88
C LEU A 296 22.26 0.70 5.30
N ILE A 297 22.86 1.55 6.13
CA ILE A 297 23.79 2.61 5.70
C ILE A 297 24.96 1.99 4.90
N LYS A 298 25.53 0.89 5.41
CA LYS A 298 26.59 0.17 4.69
C LYS A 298 26.16 -0.35 3.32
N ILE A 299 24.90 -0.79 3.17
CA ILE A 299 24.36 -1.25 1.89
C ILE A 299 24.15 -0.07 0.95
N GLU A 300 23.68 1.06 1.46
CA GLU A 300 23.50 2.29 0.69
C GLU A 300 24.81 2.74 0.03
N GLU A 301 25.92 2.71 0.77
CA GLU A 301 27.24 3.10 0.28
C GLU A 301 27.88 2.07 -0.67
N SER A 302 27.60 0.78 -0.47
CA SER A 302 28.32 -0.31 -1.16
C SER A 302 27.61 -0.89 -2.38
N VAL A 303 26.29 -0.73 -2.52
CA VAL A 303 25.53 -1.31 -3.63
C VAL A 303 25.58 -0.41 -4.87
N ALA A 304 26.03 -0.95 -6.00
CA ALA A 304 26.09 -0.21 -7.27
C ALA A 304 24.69 0.08 -7.86
N ASP A 305 23.75 -0.86 -7.69
CA ASP A 305 22.39 -0.78 -8.23
C ASP A 305 21.63 0.44 -7.65
N PRO A 306 21.26 1.44 -8.47
CA PRO A 306 20.52 2.62 -8.02
C PRO A 306 19.15 2.29 -7.41
N GLU A 307 18.48 1.25 -7.92
CA GLU A 307 17.15 0.86 -7.44
C GLU A 307 17.25 0.31 -6.00
N ALA A 308 18.15 -0.63 -5.77
CA ALA A 308 18.40 -1.16 -4.44
C ALA A 308 18.84 -0.07 -3.45
N ARG A 309 19.65 0.91 -3.88
CA ARG A 309 20.01 2.07 -3.05
C ARG A 309 18.81 2.95 -2.71
N SER A 310 17.89 3.17 -3.66
CA SER A 310 16.66 3.95 -3.43
C SER A 310 15.78 3.29 -2.36
N VAL A 311 15.58 1.97 -2.44
CA VAL A 311 14.82 1.19 -1.43
C VAL A 311 15.47 1.28 -0.05
N VAL A 312 16.79 1.07 0.02
CA VAL A 312 17.54 1.16 1.28
C VAL A 312 17.44 2.56 1.89
N ASN A 313 17.51 3.60 1.06
CA ASN A 313 17.34 4.99 1.48
C ASN A 313 15.95 5.28 2.06
N ARG A 314 14.88 4.73 1.46
CA ARG A 314 13.53 4.81 2.03
C ARG A 314 13.48 4.19 3.43
N ALA A 315 13.99 2.97 3.57
CA ALA A 315 14.04 2.28 4.86
C ALA A 315 14.84 3.07 5.92
N ILE A 316 16.00 3.64 5.55
CA ILE A 316 16.81 4.49 6.45
C ILE A 316 16.01 5.72 6.89
N LYS A 317 15.43 6.47 5.95
CA LYS A 317 14.63 7.65 6.26
C LYS A 317 13.47 7.31 7.20
N LYS A 318 12.79 6.19 6.95
CA LYS A 318 11.65 5.77 7.75
C LYS A 318 12.04 5.34 9.16
N LEU A 319 13.09 4.53 9.31
CA LEU A 319 13.63 4.17 10.62
C LEU A 319 14.13 5.37 11.41
N ARG A 320 14.76 6.35 10.74
CA ARG A 320 15.18 7.59 11.39
C ARG A 320 14.00 8.42 11.87
N GLN A 321 12.95 8.53 11.05
CA GLN A 321 11.72 9.23 11.40
C GLN A 321 11.03 8.59 12.62
N VAL A 322 10.83 7.27 12.60
CA VAL A 322 10.11 6.56 13.66
C VAL A 322 10.95 6.44 14.93
N GLY A 323 12.26 6.29 14.79
CA GLY A 323 13.21 6.19 15.89
C GLY A 323 13.73 7.51 16.46
N SER A 324 13.22 8.66 15.99
CA SER A 324 13.72 10.01 16.33
C SER A 324 15.24 10.14 16.21
N VAL A 325 15.84 9.54 15.18
CA VAL A 325 17.29 9.45 15.00
C VAL A 325 17.81 10.66 14.21
N PRO A 326 18.85 11.36 14.69
CA PRO A 326 19.50 12.43 13.92
C PRO A 326 20.05 11.95 12.57
N GLU A 327 20.05 12.80 11.54
CA GLU A 327 20.51 12.42 10.19
C GLU A 327 21.98 11.98 10.12
N ASN A 328 22.82 12.43 11.06
CA ASN A 328 24.24 12.10 11.10
C ASN A 328 24.57 10.86 11.97
N SER A 329 23.54 10.25 12.59
CA SER A 329 23.68 9.10 13.47
C SER A 329 23.33 7.80 12.71
N ASP A 330 24.04 6.73 13.08
CA ASP A 330 23.73 5.35 12.65
C ASP A 330 22.87 4.61 13.68
N GLY A 331 22.35 5.32 14.68
CA GLY A 331 21.50 4.80 15.73
C GLY A 331 22.25 4.13 16.89
N THR A 332 23.58 3.98 16.82
CA THR A 332 24.37 3.32 17.88
C THR A 332 24.73 4.24 19.04
N ASP A 333 24.71 5.55 18.81
CA ASP A 333 25.06 6.63 19.75
C ASP A 333 23.85 7.31 20.39
N LEU A 334 22.65 6.73 20.20
CA LEU A 334 21.42 7.30 20.72
C LEU A 334 21.40 7.35 22.26
N PRO A 335 20.95 8.47 22.86
CA PRO A 335 20.80 8.54 24.32
C PRO A 335 19.71 7.55 24.77
N PRO A 336 19.79 7.00 26.00
CA PRO A 336 18.74 6.13 26.53
C PRO A 336 17.38 6.84 26.49
N ILE A 337 16.32 6.06 26.29
CA ILE A 337 14.95 6.57 26.30
C ILE A 337 14.71 7.29 27.63
N LYS A 338 14.16 8.50 27.58
CA LYS A 338 13.78 9.25 28.79
C LYS A 338 12.82 8.40 29.60
N THR A 339 13.21 8.08 30.82
CA THR A 339 12.38 7.36 31.79
C THR A 339 12.09 8.30 32.95
N ILE A 340 10.97 8.09 33.62
CA ILE A 340 10.65 8.86 34.82
C ILE A 340 11.65 8.49 35.91
N GLU A 341 12.18 9.48 36.62
CA GLU A 341 13.13 9.23 37.70
C GLU A 341 12.45 8.56 38.89
N LEU A 342 13.03 7.49 39.41
CA LEU A 342 12.45 6.74 40.55
C LEU A 342 12.23 7.64 41.77
N ASN A 343 13.18 8.53 42.06
CA ASN A 343 13.08 9.45 43.20
C ASN A 343 11.86 10.37 43.08
N HIS A 344 11.54 10.83 41.87
CA HIS A 344 10.35 11.63 41.64
C HIS A 344 9.06 10.83 41.93
N VAL A 345 8.99 9.57 41.47
CA VAL A 345 7.84 8.69 41.76
C VAL A 345 7.72 8.42 43.27
N VAL A 346 8.84 8.22 43.97
CA VAL A 346 8.87 8.07 45.43
C VAL A 346 8.31 9.32 46.12
N ASP A 347 8.75 10.51 45.71
CA ASP A 347 8.28 11.77 46.30
C ASP A 347 6.77 11.96 46.10
N VAL A 348 6.27 11.67 44.89
CA VAL A 348 4.82 11.73 44.59
C VAL A 348 4.05 10.71 45.43
N LEU A 349 4.52 9.47 45.50
CA LEU A 349 3.87 8.41 46.29
C LEU A 349 3.82 8.76 47.78
N VAL A 350 4.93 9.23 48.35
CA VAL A 350 5.00 9.62 49.77
C VAL A 350 4.10 10.82 50.04
N ALA A 351 4.02 11.79 49.14
CA ALA A 351 3.10 12.92 49.27
C ALA A 351 1.64 12.45 49.24
N ALA A 352 1.27 11.61 48.27
CA ALA A 352 -0.08 11.05 48.15
C ALA A 352 -0.48 10.21 49.37
N LEU A 353 0.44 9.40 49.89
CA LEU A 353 0.23 8.61 51.12
C LEU A 353 0.11 9.49 52.37
N LYS A 354 0.77 10.66 52.43
CA LYS A 354 0.60 11.60 53.55
C LYS A 354 -0.77 12.30 53.50
N ASN A 355 -1.28 12.56 52.30
CA ASN A 355 -2.59 13.21 52.11
C ASN A 355 -3.76 12.36 52.63
N THR A 356 -3.58 11.04 52.81
CA THR A 356 -4.63 10.16 53.37
C THR A 356 -4.79 10.28 54.89
N GLY A 357 -3.81 10.82 55.61
CA GLY A 357 -3.85 11.02 57.07
C GLY A 357 -3.58 9.76 57.92
N ASP A 358 -3.67 8.56 57.34
CA ASP A 358 -3.57 7.27 58.03
C ASP A 358 -2.50 6.35 57.38
N SER A 359 -1.24 6.80 57.32
CA SER A 359 -0.15 6.08 56.64
C SER A 359 0.90 5.50 57.59
N LEU A 360 1.37 4.28 57.30
CA LEU A 360 2.52 3.63 57.93
C LEU A 360 3.86 3.95 57.22
N ALA A 361 3.79 4.61 56.07
CA ALA A 361 4.89 4.72 55.13
C ALA A 361 6.01 5.67 55.60
N LYS A 362 7.25 5.18 55.51
CA LYS A 362 8.47 6.00 55.60
C LYS A 362 9.15 6.01 54.24
N ALA A 363 9.84 7.10 53.90
CA ALA A 363 10.53 7.22 52.61
C ALA A 363 11.56 6.08 52.38
N ASP A 364 12.17 5.60 53.47
CA ASP A 364 13.20 4.54 53.44
C ASP A 364 12.61 3.12 53.56
N ASP A 365 11.29 2.95 53.46
CA ASP A 365 10.63 1.64 53.56
C ASP A 365 10.79 0.83 52.26
N CYS A 366 11.12 -0.45 52.40
CA CYS A 366 11.20 -1.42 51.30
C CYS A 366 9.88 -1.50 50.50
N PHE A 367 8.73 -1.38 51.18
CA PHE A 367 7.42 -1.36 50.51
C PHE A 367 7.21 -0.12 49.65
N VAL A 368 7.59 1.05 50.15
CA VAL A 368 7.44 2.32 49.42
C VAL A 368 8.35 2.32 48.20
N ALA A 369 9.61 1.88 48.35
CA ALA A 369 10.54 1.73 47.25
C ALA A 369 10.02 0.75 46.18
N TYR A 370 9.41 -0.36 46.60
CA TYR A 370 8.86 -1.36 45.69
C TYR A 370 7.63 -0.83 44.92
N ILE A 371 6.66 -0.20 45.61
CA ILE A 371 5.47 0.40 44.98
C ILE A 371 5.88 1.52 44.02
N ALA A 372 6.84 2.37 44.41
CA ALA A 372 7.34 3.43 43.54
C ALA A 372 8.02 2.86 42.28
N ARG A 373 8.76 1.74 42.40
CA ARG A 373 9.38 1.08 41.25
C ARG A 373 8.35 0.46 40.31
N LEU A 374 7.28 -0.15 40.84
CA LEU A 374 6.16 -0.62 40.01
C LEU A 374 5.45 0.55 39.29
N GLY A 375 5.23 1.67 39.99
CA GLY A 375 4.68 2.90 39.39
C GLY A 375 5.59 3.51 38.32
N GLN A 376 6.90 3.46 38.51
CA GLN A 376 7.89 3.84 37.51
C GLN A 376 7.78 2.97 36.25
N GLU A 377 7.65 1.64 36.40
CA GLU A 377 7.49 0.74 35.24
C GLU A 377 6.17 0.97 34.50
N LEU A 378 5.06 1.16 35.23
CA LEU A 378 3.75 1.51 34.66
C LEU A 378 3.82 2.80 33.83
N SER A 379 4.45 3.85 34.38
CA SER A 379 4.64 5.14 33.70
C SER A 379 5.58 5.00 32.48
N ASN A 380 6.71 4.30 32.62
CA ASN A 380 7.67 4.08 31.54
C ASN A 380 7.09 3.24 30.39
N ALA A 381 6.16 2.32 30.70
CA ALA A 381 5.41 1.54 29.72
C ALA A 381 4.23 2.31 29.11
N ARG A 382 4.01 3.59 29.49
CA ARG A 382 2.92 4.45 29.02
C ARG A 382 1.53 3.84 29.21
N CYS A 383 1.33 3.14 30.32
CA CYS A 383 0.00 2.70 30.70
C CYS A 383 -0.83 3.93 31.15
N GLY A 384 -1.79 4.34 30.34
CA GLY A 384 -2.71 5.45 30.66
C GLY A 384 -4.01 5.01 31.34
N GLU A 385 -4.28 3.71 31.42
CA GLU A 385 -5.53 3.19 31.96
C GLU A 385 -5.50 3.06 33.49
N GLU A 386 -6.41 3.75 34.18
CA GLU A 386 -6.52 3.71 35.65
C GLU A 386 -6.74 2.28 36.19
N THR A 387 -7.40 1.42 35.42
CA THR A 387 -7.69 0.01 35.73
C THR A 387 -6.41 -0.81 35.93
N GLU A 388 -5.43 -0.68 35.03
CA GLU A 388 -4.15 -1.39 35.11
C GLU A 388 -3.36 -0.96 36.36
N TRP A 389 -3.27 0.35 36.60
CA TRP A 389 -2.61 0.90 37.79
C TRP A 389 -3.29 0.45 39.09
N THR A 390 -4.62 0.44 39.09
CA THR A 390 -5.43 -0.02 40.23
C THR A 390 -5.16 -1.49 40.52
N SER A 391 -5.15 -2.34 39.48
CA SER A 391 -4.90 -3.77 39.62
C SER A 391 -3.50 -4.07 40.15
N ALA A 392 -2.51 -3.27 39.76
CA ALA A 392 -1.12 -3.46 40.15
C ALA A 392 -0.82 -2.93 41.56
N LEU A 393 -1.37 -1.79 41.97
CA LEU A 393 -0.87 -1.06 43.13
C LEU A 393 -1.81 -1.05 44.35
N VAL A 394 -3.14 -1.19 44.17
CA VAL A 394 -4.09 -0.99 45.27
C VAL A 394 -3.88 -1.96 46.42
N GLN A 395 -3.63 -3.24 46.15
CA GLN A 395 -3.41 -4.22 47.23
C GLN A 395 -2.15 -3.90 48.04
N LEU A 396 -1.06 -3.48 47.40
CA LEU A 396 0.19 -3.12 48.06
C LEU A 396 0.06 -1.82 48.85
N ILE A 397 -0.61 -0.81 48.29
CA ILE A 397 -0.88 0.47 48.96
C ILE A 397 -1.81 0.26 50.17
N SER A 398 -2.80 -0.63 50.06
CA SER A 398 -3.70 -0.96 51.17
C SER A 398 -2.96 -1.49 52.40
N LEU A 399 -1.87 -2.24 52.19
CA LEU A 399 -1.02 -2.76 53.28
C LEU A 399 -0.18 -1.67 53.98
N GLN A 400 -0.15 -0.45 53.45
CA GLN A 400 0.57 0.70 53.99
C GLN A 400 -0.34 1.71 54.70
N LEU A 401 -1.64 1.43 54.80
CA LEU A 401 -2.64 2.28 55.45
C LEU A 401 -3.06 1.71 56.81
N ASN A 402 -3.31 2.60 57.79
CA ASN A 402 -3.67 2.28 59.17
C ASN A 402 -5.19 2.13 59.43
N ALA A 403 -6.04 2.33 58.43
CA ALA A 403 -7.48 2.43 58.62
C ALA A 403 -8.15 1.07 58.96
N VAL A 404 -9.14 1.11 59.86
CA VAL A 404 -9.79 -0.09 60.46
C VAL A 404 -10.90 -0.67 59.57
N ASP A 405 -11.47 0.14 58.66
CA ASP A 405 -12.55 -0.28 57.75
C ASP A 405 -12.01 -0.64 56.35
N PRO A 406 -12.17 -1.89 55.87
CA PRO A 406 -11.70 -2.33 54.55
C PRO A 406 -12.23 -1.51 53.37
N ALA A 407 -13.46 -0.97 53.46
CA ALA A 407 -14.04 -0.16 52.38
C ALA A 407 -13.35 1.21 52.27
N SER A 408 -13.00 1.82 53.41
CA SER A 408 -12.25 3.08 53.48
C SER A 408 -10.80 2.92 53.00
N VAL A 409 -10.15 1.80 53.32
CA VAL A 409 -8.77 1.52 52.86
C VAL A 409 -8.71 1.43 51.34
N ASN A 410 -9.67 0.73 50.72
CA ASN A 410 -9.68 0.54 49.27
C ASN A 410 -9.90 1.87 48.52
N SER A 411 -10.80 2.74 49.01
CA SER A 411 -11.05 4.05 48.39
C SER A 411 -9.86 5.00 48.52
N GLN A 412 -9.20 5.02 49.68
CA GLN A 412 -7.97 5.78 49.90
C GLN A 412 -6.83 5.27 49.00
N ALA A 413 -6.65 3.96 48.89
CA ALA A 413 -5.63 3.37 48.02
C ALA A 413 -5.87 3.73 46.54
N LYS A 414 -7.12 3.69 46.06
CA LYS A 414 -7.47 4.15 44.70
C LYS A 414 -7.18 5.63 44.49
N ALA A 415 -7.46 6.48 45.47
CA ALA A 415 -7.15 7.90 45.38
C ALA A 415 -5.63 8.15 45.25
N VAL A 416 -4.81 7.41 46.00
CA VAL A 416 -3.34 7.47 45.89
C VAL A 416 -2.87 7.02 44.50
N VAL A 417 -3.44 5.93 43.97
CA VAL A 417 -3.12 5.45 42.61
C VAL A 417 -3.45 6.50 41.55
N LYS A 418 -4.62 7.13 41.65
CA LYS A 418 -5.04 8.19 40.72
C LYS A 418 -4.11 9.40 40.77
N GLU A 419 -3.74 9.85 41.97
CA GLU A 419 -2.79 10.95 42.14
C GLU A 419 -1.41 10.60 41.55
N LEU A 420 -0.97 9.34 41.71
CA LEU A 420 0.28 8.86 41.13
C LEU A 420 0.23 8.85 39.60
N LEU A 421 -0.84 8.32 39.00
CA LEU A 421 -1.05 8.32 37.55
C LEU A 421 -1.03 9.75 36.99
N GLU A 422 -1.86 10.65 37.52
CA GLU A 422 -1.98 12.04 37.02
C GLU A 422 -0.66 12.79 37.06
N LYS A 423 0.13 12.63 38.13
CA LYS A 423 1.39 13.36 38.33
C LYS A 423 2.58 12.74 37.61
N THR A 424 2.50 11.47 37.20
CA THR A 424 3.59 10.76 36.52
C THR A 424 3.38 10.58 35.01
N SER A 425 2.23 11.00 34.48
CA SER A 425 1.87 10.87 33.05
C SER A 425 1.76 12.20 32.27
N ALA A 426 2.11 13.34 32.89
CA ALA A 426 1.72 14.69 32.43
C ALA A 426 2.42 15.28 31.17
N ASP A 427 3.26 14.54 30.45
CA ASP A 427 4.12 15.13 29.40
C ASP A 427 3.64 15.01 27.93
N ASP A 428 2.58 14.25 27.59
CA ASP A 428 2.22 14.00 26.17
C ASP A 428 0.70 14.05 25.88
N ALA A 429 0.07 15.23 25.98
CA ALA A 429 -1.30 15.43 25.49
C ALA A 429 -1.33 16.21 24.17
N GLU A 430 -1.22 15.51 23.02
CA GLU A 430 -1.92 15.98 21.82
C GLU A 430 -3.42 15.87 22.11
N VAL A 431 -4.10 17.01 22.24
CA VAL A 431 -5.54 17.05 22.53
C VAL A 431 -6.30 16.49 21.34
N GLU A 432 -6.73 15.23 21.45
CA GLU A 432 -7.59 14.58 20.49
C GLU A 432 -8.99 15.21 20.57
N HIS A 433 -9.43 15.88 19.50
CA HIS A 433 -10.82 16.34 19.39
C HIS A 433 -11.73 15.13 19.17
N VAL A 434 -12.16 14.50 20.27
CA VAL A 434 -13.26 13.55 20.28
C VAL A 434 -14.56 14.36 20.25
N PHE A 435 -15.29 14.29 19.14
CA PHE A 435 -16.65 14.86 19.11
C PHE A 435 -17.53 14.03 20.05
N PRO A 436 -18.24 14.64 21.01
CA PRO A 436 -19.09 13.90 21.94
C PRO A 436 -20.17 13.13 21.16
N ASP A 437 -20.16 11.81 21.34
CA ASP A 437 -21.02 10.81 20.69
C ASP A 437 -22.48 10.80 21.23
N GLU A 438 -23.10 11.98 21.40
CA GLU A 438 -24.47 12.12 21.94
C GLU A 438 -25.57 12.24 20.85
N GLU A 439 -25.37 11.68 19.65
CA GLU A 439 -26.42 11.68 18.62
C GLU A 439 -27.35 10.47 18.77
N GLU A 440 -28.66 10.71 18.86
CA GLU A 440 -29.72 9.69 18.83
C GLU A 440 -29.71 8.90 17.50
N GLY A 441 -29.77 7.56 17.54
CA GLY A 441 -29.87 6.71 16.35
C GLY A 441 -29.40 5.26 16.58
N GLU A 442 -29.91 4.32 15.76
CA GLU A 442 -29.51 2.91 15.77
C GLU A 442 -28.14 2.72 15.09
N ASP A 443 -27.20 2.08 15.78
CA ASP A 443 -25.91 1.70 15.20
C ASP A 443 -26.08 0.47 14.30
N LEU A 444 -25.64 0.60 13.04
CA LEU A 444 -25.52 -0.53 12.12
C LEU A 444 -24.22 -1.29 12.36
N CYS A 445 -23.11 -0.60 12.66
CA CYS A 445 -21.86 -1.25 13.05
C CYS A 445 -21.06 -0.36 14.01
N ASN A 446 -20.25 -0.98 14.85
CA ASN A 446 -19.22 -0.32 15.65
C ASN A 446 -18.04 -1.27 15.78
N CYS A 447 -17.03 -1.08 14.93
CA CYS A 447 -15.93 -2.03 14.78
C CYS A 447 -14.58 -1.32 14.78
N THR A 448 -13.57 -2.00 15.32
CA THR A 448 -12.17 -1.55 15.31
C THR A 448 -11.35 -2.58 14.55
N PHE A 449 -10.68 -2.15 13.48
CA PHE A 449 -9.98 -3.06 12.57
C PHE A 449 -8.79 -2.41 11.88
N SER A 450 -7.92 -3.24 11.33
CA SER A 450 -6.84 -2.84 10.42
C SER A 450 -7.12 -3.39 9.02
N LEU A 451 -6.71 -2.65 7.99
CA LEU A 451 -6.93 -3.02 6.59
C LEU A 451 -5.70 -2.76 5.73
N ALA A 452 -5.36 -3.72 4.88
CA ALA A 452 -4.34 -3.57 3.85
C ALA A 452 -4.76 -4.25 2.55
N TYR A 453 -4.04 -3.94 1.47
CA TYR A 453 -4.26 -4.49 0.14
C TYR A 453 -2.95 -4.68 -0.61
N GLY A 454 -2.59 -5.94 -0.92
CA GLY A 454 -1.21 -6.25 -1.34
C GLY A 454 -0.22 -5.65 -0.34
N ALA A 455 1.05 -5.39 -0.65
CA ALA A 455 2.04 -4.97 0.36
C ALA A 455 1.80 -3.60 1.07
N LYS A 456 0.68 -2.92 0.80
CA LYS A 456 0.39 -1.56 1.28
C LYS A 456 -0.73 -1.52 2.30
N ILE A 457 -0.46 -0.82 3.39
CA ILE A 457 -1.39 -0.62 4.51
C ILE A 457 -2.24 0.59 4.23
N LEU A 458 -3.52 0.44 4.53
CA LEU A 458 -4.52 1.44 4.24
C LEU A 458 -5.06 2.00 5.56
N LEU A 459 -5.32 1.12 6.53
CA LEU A 459 -5.84 1.45 7.86
C LEU A 459 -5.16 0.62 8.95
N ASN A 460 -4.90 1.24 10.10
CA ASN A 460 -4.32 0.61 11.28
C ASN A 460 -5.16 0.95 12.52
N THR A 461 -5.77 -0.04 13.16
CA THR A 461 -6.61 0.09 14.37
C THR A 461 -7.57 1.27 14.24
N ALA A 462 -8.30 1.29 13.14
CA ALA A 462 -9.27 2.31 12.82
C ALA A 462 -10.64 1.91 13.34
N THR A 463 -11.35 2.86 13.95
CA THR A 463 -12.72 2.64 14.42
C THR A 463 -13.70 3.14 13.36
N LEU A 464 -14.61 2.27 12.94
CA LEU A 464 -15.70 2.59 12.01
C LEU A 464 -17.03 2.35 12.72
N ARG A 465 -17.81 3.43 12.85
CA ARG A 465 -19.17 3.41 13.37
C ARG A 465 -20.12 3.99 12.34
N LEU A 466 -21.16 3.25 11.98
CA LEU A 466 -22.17 3.63 10.99
C LEU A 466 -23.54 3.61 11.63
N LYS A 467 -24.35 4.63 11.37
CA LYS A 467 -25.73 4.76 11.86
C LYS A 467 -26.74 4.55 10.74
N ARG A 468 -27.93 4.07 11.10
CA ARG A 468 -29.04 3.84 10.17
C ARG A 468 -29.58 5.15 9.58
N GLY A 469 -29.76 5.22 8.26
CA GLY A 469 -30.32 6.37 7.53
C GLY A 469 -29.34 7.51 7.22
N HIS A 470 -28.07 7.40 7.66
CA HIS A 470 -27.04 8.40 7.39
C HIS A 470 -26.41 8.22 6.00
N ARG A 471 -25.87 9.30 5.44
CA ARG A 471 -25.20 9.31 4.13
C ARG A 471 -23.77 9.78 4.31
N TYR A 472 -22.84 8.82 4.31
CA TYR A 472 -21.43 9.04 4.57
C TYR A 472 -20.65 9.28 3.27
N GLY A 473 -19.96 10.42 3.17
CA GLY A 473 -18.93 10.64 2.15
C GLY A 473 -17.60 10.07 2.63
N LEU A 474 -17.08 9.04 1.94
CA LEU A 474 -15.80 8.44 2.25
C LEU A 474 -14.67 9.18 1.52
N LEU A 475 -13.95 10.04 2.25
CA LEU A 475 -12.93 10.93 1.72
C LEU A 475 -11.53 10.51 2.17
N GLY A 476 -10.54 10.85 1.35
CA GLY A 476 -9.13 10.61 1.61
C GLY A 476 -8.31 10.76 0.34
N ARG A 477 -6.99 10.88 0.48
CA ARG A 477 -6.06 10.89 -0.66
C ARG A 477 -6.19 9.60 -1.48
N ASN A 478 -5.70 9.58 -2.72
CA ASN A 478 -5.78 8.35 -3.50
C ASN A 478 -4.75 7.33 -3.04
N GLY A 479 -5.15 6.07 -3.07
CA GLY A 479 -4.37 4.99 -2.48
C GLY A 479 -4.36 4.96 -0.95
N THR A 480 -5.25 5.70 -0.26
CA THR A 480 -5.53 5.52 1.18
C THR A 480 -6.49 4.36 1.47
N GLY A 481 -7.08 3.76 0.43
CA GLY A 481 -7.83 2.51 0.55
C GLY A 481 -9.36 2.62 0.51
N LYS A 482 -9.94 3.70 -0.04
CA LYS A 482 -11.39 3.92 -0.14
C LYS A 482 -12.16 2.72 -0.73
N SER A 483 -11.88 2.35 -1.98
CA SER A 483 -12.53 1.21 -2.65
C SER A 483 -12.18 -0.13 -2.00
N THR A 484 -10.95 -0.26 -1.48
CA THR A 484 -10.56 -1.47 -0.72
C THR A 484 -11.40 -1.63 0.53
N LEU A 485 -11.64 -0.55 1.28
CA LEU A 485 -12.48 -0.58 2.47
C LEU A 485 -13.91 -1.01 2.11
N MET A 486 -14.48 -0.48 1.03
CA MET A 486 -15.81 -0.90 0.59
C MET A 486 -15.86 -2.39 0.20
N ARG A 487 -14.88 -2.87 -0.56
CA ARG A 487 -14.77 -4.31 -0.88
C ARG A 487 -14.58 -5.17 0.35
N ALA A 488 -13.81 -4.71 1.32
CA ALA A 488 -13.59 -5.41 2.58
C ALA A 488 -14.88 -5.55 3.39
N ILE A 489 -15.74 -4.52 3.40
CA ILE A 489 -17.06 -4.58 4.03
C ILE A 489 -17.92 -5.66 3.37
N VAL A 490 -17.96 -5.70 2.04
CA VAL A 490 -18.81 -6.64 1.26
C VAL A 490 -18.33 -8.08 1.42
N ASN A 491 -17.02 -8.29 1.40
CA ASN A 491 -16.41 -9.60 1.50
C ASN A 491 -16.32 -10.13 2.95
N GLY A 492 -16.85 -9.39 3.94
CA GLY A 492 -16.76 -9.75 5.35
C GLY A 492 -15.33 -9.79 5.90
N GLN A 493 -14.43 -8.97 5.35
CA GLN A 493 -13.02 -8.89 5.74
C GLN A 493 -12.76 -7.85 6.85
N VAL A 494 -13.76 -7.02 7.17
CA VAL A 494 -13.69 -6.05 8.26
C VAL A 494 -14.02 -6.73 9.58
N GLU A 495 -13.04 -6.80 10.47
CA GLU A 495 -13.18 -7.44 11.78
C GLU A 495 -14.23 -6.71 12.64
N GLY A 496 -15.19 -7.46 13.18
CA GLY A 496 -16.29 -6.91 13.98
C GLY A 496 -17.43 -6.27 13.17
N PHE A 497 -17.39 -6.30 11.84
CA PHE A 497 -18.54 -5.88 11.02
C PHE A 497 -19.66 -6.94 11.11
N PRO A 498 -20.93 -6.53 11.26
CA PRO A 498 -22.07 -7.46 11.34
C PRO A 498 -22.16 -8.40 10.15
N SER A 499 -22.72 -9.58 10.37
CA SER A 499 -22.92 -10.54 9.29
C SER A 499 -23.97 -10.06 8.27
N PRO A 500 -23.94 -10.56 7.01
CA PRO A 500 -24.94 -10.20 6.00
C PRO A 500 -26.40 -10.52 6.41
N ASP A 501 -26.60 -11.43 7.36
CA ASP A 501 -27.92 -11.79 7.91
C ASP A 501 -28.46 -10.71 8.87
N GLU A 502 -27.57 -9.92 9.50
CA GLU A 502 -27.93 -8.83 10.40
C GLU A 502 -28.01 -7.49 9.68
N VAL A 503 -27.03 -7.21 8.80
CA VAL A 503 -26.94 -5.96 8.04
C VAL A 503 -26.65 -6.29 6.59
N ARG A 504 -27.64 -6.08 5.72
CA ARG A 504 -27.51 -6.36 4.29
C ARG A 504 -26.76 -5.24 3.58
N THR A 505 -25.52 -5.52 3.20
CA THR A 505 -24.68 -4.60 2.43
C THR A 505 -24.79 -4.91 0.93
N PHE A 506 -24.91 -3.88 0.09
CA PHE A 506 -24.93 -4.04 -1.36
C PHE A 506 -23.91 -3.11 -2.02
N TYR A 507 -22.98 -3.71 -2.77
CA TYR A 507 -21.97 -3.00 -3.55
C TYR A 507 -22.50 -2.70 -4.94
N VAL A 508 -22.65 -1.43 -5.27
CA VAL A 508 -23.18 -0.99 -6.57
C VAL A 508 -22.02 -0.96 -7.58
N GLU A 509 -21.75 -2.09 -8.23
CA GLU A 509 -20.80 -2.18 -9.35
C GLU A 509 -21.50 -1.96 -10.70
N HIS A 510 -20.78 -1.35 -11.64
CA HIS A 510 -21.24 -1.09 -13.01
C HIS A 510 -20.59 -2.01 -14.06
N ASP A 511 -19.70 -2.92 -13.64
CA ASP A 511 -19.04 -3.90 -14.52
C ASP A 511 -19.97 -5.10 -14.76
N ILE A 512 -20.71 -5.05 -15.86
CA ILE A 512 -21.43 -6.21 -16.40
C ILE A 512 -20.41 -7.01 -17.23
N ASP A 513 -20.22 -8.29 -16.91
CA ASP A 513 -19.32 -9.18 -17.65
C ASP A 513 -19.78 -9.35 -19.11
N GLY A 514 -18.83 -9.35 -20.04
CA GLY A 514 -19.11 -9.47 -21.49
C GLY A 514 -19.68 -10.83 -21.87
N SER A 515 -19.65 -11.80 -20.95
CA SER A 515 -20.23 -13.13 -21.13
C SER A 515 -21.77 -13.16 -21.09
N GLU A 516 -22.41 -12.09 -20.60
CA GLU A 516 -23.87 -12.02 -20.41
C GLU A 516 -24.57 -11.02 -21.34
N GLU A 517 -23.89 -10.48 -22.36
CA GLU A 517 -24.38 -9.40 -23.24
C GLU A 517 -25.76 -9.67 -23.87
N ASP A 518 -26.09 -10.93 -24.17
CA ASP A 518 -27.36 -11.33 -24.80
C ASP A 518 -28.53 -11.50 -23.80
N THR A 519 -28.28 -11.45 -22.50
CA THR A 519 -29.30 -11.65 -21.46
C THR A 519 -30.23 -10.44 -21.35
N THR A 520 -31.54 -10.65 -21.17
CA THR A 520 -32.47 -9.54 -20.98
C THR A 520 -32.35 -8.93 -19.59
N VAL A 521 -32.77 -7.67 -19.42
CA VAL A 521 -32.71 -6.97 -18.13
C VAL A 521 -33.42 -7.75 -17.02
N VAL A 522 -34.61 -8.29 -17.29
CA VAL A 522 -35.38 -9.08 -16.31
C VAL A 522 -34.68 -10.39 -15.97
N GLN A 523 -34.18 -11.12 -16.97
CA GLN A 523 -33.47 -12.38 -16.76
C GLN A 523 -32.18 -12.20 -15.96
N PHE A 524 -31.47 -11.08 -16.19
CA PHE A 524 -30.27 -10.73 -15.45
C PHE A 524 -30.55 -10.52 -13.95
N VAL A 525 -31.65 -9.84 -13.61
CA VAL A 525 -32.06 -9.68 -12.20
C VAL A 525 -32.51 -11.01 -11.60
N GLN A 526 -33.26 -11.83 -12.34
CA GLN A 526 -33.70 -13.16 -11.90
C GLN A 526 -32.54 -14.14 -11.65
N ALA A 527 -31.43 -14.00 -12.37
CA ALA A 527 -30.25 -14.85 -12.20
C ALA A 527 -29.55 -14.63 -10.85
N ASP A 528 -29.74 -13.46 -10.22
CA ASP A 528 -29.14 -13.16 -8.92
C ASP A 528 -29.89 -13.87 -7.78
N LYS A 529 -29.36 -15.01 -7.36
CA LYS A 529 -29.93 -15.85 -6.28
C LYS A 529 -30.09 -15.12 -4.93
N ARG A 530 -29.47 -13.96 -4.75
CA ARG A 530 -29.61 -13.14 -3.53
C ARG A 530 -30.92 -12.34 -3.51
N ILE A 531 -31.55 -12.15 -4.67
CA ILE A 531 -32.79 -11.41 -4.82
C ILE A 531 -33.96 -12.40 -4.74
N GLU A 532 -34.60 -12.46 -3.58
CA GLU A 532 -35.82 -13.25 -3.37
C GLU A 532 -37.05 -12.47 -3.83
N ALA A 533 -37.18 -12.26 -5.14
CA ALA A 533 -38.31 -11.57 -5.75
C ALA A 533 -38.86 -12.36 -6.94
N ASP A 534 -40.18 -12.34 -7.14
CA ASP A 534 -40.80 -12.93 -8.33
C ASP A 534 -40.67 -12.00 -9.56
N GLU A 535 -41.00 -12.49 -10.75
CA GLU A 535 -40.88 -11.68 -11.96
C GLU A 535 -41.73 -10.40 -11.92
N ALA A 536 -42.90 -10.43 -11.28
CA ALA A 536 -43.77 -9.27 -11.20
C ALA A 536 -43.17 -8.19 -10.29
N GLU A 537 -42.61 -8.59 -9.15
CA GLU A 537 -41.86 -7.72 -8.24
C GLU A 537 -40.60 -7.15 -8.90
N ILE A 538 -39.88 -7.95 -9.68
CA ILE A 538 -38.71 -7.49 -10.45
C ILE A 538 -39.11 -6.44 -11.48
N ARG A 539 -40.15 -6.69 -12.27
CA ARG A 539 -40.66 -5.74 -13.28
C ARG A 539 -41.15 -4.44 -12.62
N GLN A 540 -41.79 -4.54 -11.46
CA GLN A 540 -42.21 -3.36 -10.68
C GLN A 540 -41.00 -2.58 -10.14
N GLY A 541 -39.98 -3.26 -9.60
CA GLY A 541 -38.74 -2.63 -9.11
C GLY A 541 -37.91 -1.97 -10.21
N LEU A 542 -37.95 -2.50 -11.43
CA LEU A 542 -37.35 -1.85 -12.60
C LEU A 542 -38.17 -0.62 -13.03
N ALA A 543 -39.50 -0.69 -12.95
CA ALA A 543 -40.36 0.45 -13.29
C ALA A 543 -40.17 1.64 -12.33
N THR A 544 -39.92 1.42 -11.03
CA THR A 544 -39.72 2.50 -10.05
C THR A 544 -38.46 3.32 -10.32
N VAL A 545 -37.42 2.73 -10.92
CA VAL A 545 -36.21 3.45 -11.34
C VAL A 545 -36.28 3.98 -12.79
N GLY A 546 -37.40 3.72 -13.49
CA GLY A 546 -37.73 4.30 -14.79
C GLY A 546 -37.57 3.40 -16.02
N PHE A 547 -37.44 2.07 -15.87
CA PHE A 547 -37.47 1.15 -17.03
C PHE A 547 -38.90 0.95 -17.54
N SER A 548 -39.16 1.28 -18.81
CA SER A 548 -40.40 0.93 -19.52
C SER A 548 -40.48 -0.56 -19.81
N GLU A 549 -41.67 -1.11 -20.01
CA GLU A 549 -41.86 -2.54 -20.32
C GLU A 549 -41.00 -3.01 -21.51
N GLU A 550 -40.93 -2.22 -22.58
CA GLU A 550 -40.09 -2.54 -23.75
C GLU A 550 -38.60 -2.66 -23.39
N ARG A 551 -38.07 -1.79 -22.52
CA ARG A 551 -36.66 -1.81 -22.11
C ARG A 551 -36.34 -2.92 -21.13
N GLN A 552 -37.32 -3.43 -20.39
CA GLN A 552 -37.13 -4.55 -19.48
C GLN A 552 -36.81 -5.85 -20.25
N ASP A 553 -37.25 -5.94 -21.51
CA ASP A 553 -37.01 -7.08 -22.38
C ASP A 553 -35.82 -6.85 -23.35
N GLU A 554 -35.17 -5.68 -23.31
CA GLU A 554 -33.93 -5.41 -24.06
C GLU A 554 -32.73 -6.15 -23.45
N SER A 555 -31.70 -6.39 -24.27
CA SER A 555 -30.45 -7.00 -23.81
C SER A 555 -29.62 -6.02 -22.98
N ILE A 556 -28.98 -6.51 -21.91
CA ILE A 556 -28.14 -5.69 -21.01
C ILE A 556 -26.94 -5.05 -21.73
N GLY A 557 -26.42 -5.69 -22.78
CA GLY A 557 -25.32 -5.16 -23.60
C GLY A 557 -25.70 -3.87 -24.34
N SER A 558 -26.99 -3.68 -24.64
CA SER A 558 -27.50 -2.49 -25.32
C SER A 558 -27.73 -1.28 -24.41
N LEU A 559 -27.71 -1.48 -23.08
CA LEU A 559 -27.94 -0.41 -22.11
C LEU A 559 -26.78 0.58 -22.04
N SER A 560 -27.09 1.88 -21.99
CA SER A 560 -26.08 2.90 -21.71
C SER A 560 -25.60 2.83 -20.26
N GLY A 561 -24.42 3.39 -19.96
CA GLY A 561 -23.86 3.39 -18.59
C GLY A 561 -24.85 3.89 -17.52
N GLY A 562 -25.63 4.93 -17.82
CA GLY A 562 -26.66 5.41 -16.90
C GLY A 562 -27.84 4.47 -16.68
N TRP A 563 -28.21 3.68 -17.68
CA TRP A 563 -29.20 2.62 -17.50
C TRP A 563 -28.62 1.43 -16.73
N LYS A 564 -27.33 1.10 -16.93
CA LYS A 564 -26.64 0.09 -16.12
C LYS A 564 -26.57 0.48 -14.64
N MET A 565 -26.30 1.75 -14.34
CA MET A 565 -26.35 2.27 -12.97
C MET A 565 -27.76 2.17 -12.36
N LYS A 566 -28.80 2.56 -13.11
CA LYS A 566 -30.20 2.40 -12.68
C LYS A 566 -30.57 0.94 -12.44
N LEU A 567 -30.09 0.03 -13.27
CA LEU A 567 -30.26 -1.42 -13.09
C LEU A 567 -29.59 -1.92 -11.82
N ALA A 568 -28.36 -1.48 -11.54
CA ALA A 568 -27.65 -1.84 -10.31
C ALA A 568 -28.37 -1.32 -9.06
N LEU A 569 -28.90 -0.10 -9.12
CA LEU A 569 -29.73 0.46 -8.04
C LEU A 569 -31.06 -0.27 -7.88
N ALA A 570 -31.72 -0.67 -8.98
CA ALA A 570 -32.93 -1.50 -8.92
C ALA A 570 -32.68 -2.85 -8.23
N ARG A 571 -31.54 -3.50 -8.53
CA ARG A 571 -31.11 -4.71 -7.83
C ARG A 571 -30.91 -4.48 -6.34
N ALA A 572 -30.32 -3.35 -5.96
CA ALA A 572 -30.12 -2.99 -4.56
C ALA A 572 -31.46 -2.77 -3.82
N ILE A 573 -32.46 -2.17 -4.48
CA ILE A 573 -33.82 -2.01 -3.96
C ILE A 573 -34.47 -3.39 -3.74
N LEU A 574 -34.41 -4.26 -4.75
CA LEU A 574 -35.01 -5.60 -4.69
C LEU A 574 -34.31 -6.49 -3.64
N PHE A 575 -33.00 -6.32 -3.45
CA PHE A 575 -32.22 -6.95 -2.38
C PHE A 575 -32.58 -6.43 -0.96
N LYS A 576 -33.28 -5.29 -0.87
CA LYS A 576 -33.65 -4.61 0.39
C LYS A 576 -32.42 -4.30 1.26
N ALA A 577 -31.39 -3.69 0.66
CA ALA A 577 -30.14 -3.35 1.34
C ALA A 577 -30.33 -2.38 2.52
N ASP A 578 -29.64 -2.63 3.63
CA ASP A 578 -29.52 -1.72 4.78
C ASP A 578 -28.41 -0.69 4.56
N ILE A 579 -27.34 -1.09 3.88
CA ILE A 579 -26.21 -0.24 3.51
C ILE A 579 -25.95 -0.32 2.00
N LEU A 580 -26.01 0.82 1.33
CA LEU A 580 -25.59 1.01 -0.06
C LEU A 580 -24.15 1.49 -0.11
N LEU A 581 -23.30 0.79 -0.84
CA LEU A 581 -21.93 1.18 -1.09
C LEU A 581 -21.81 1.62 -2.55
N LEU A 582 -21.52 2.91 -2.76
CA LEU A 582 -21.44 3.52 -4.08
C LEU A 582 -20.00 4.00 -4.33
N ASP A 583 -19.32 3.38 -5.31
CA ASP A 583 -18.00 3.79 -5.77
C ASP A 583 -18.12 4.54 -7.11
N GLU A 584 -17.84 5.84 -7.09
CA GLU A 584 -17.97 6.76 -8.23
C GLU A 584 -19.32 6.65 -8.98
N PRO A 585 -20.46 6.84 -8.28
CA PRO A 585 -21.80 6.63 -8.87
C PRO A 585 -22.13 7.60 -10.01
N THR A 586 -21.39 8.71 -10.13
CA THR A 586 -21.55 9.72 -11.18
C THR A 586 -20.88 9.31 -12.50
N ASN A 587 -20.07 8.25 -12.51
CA ASN A 587 -19.36 7.81 -13.71
C ASN A 587 -20.32 7.37 -14.81
N HIS A 588 -20.01 7.71 -16.05
CA HIS A 588 -20.81 7.39 -17.25
C HIS A 588 -22.25 7.94 -17.25
N LEU A 589 -22.57 8.85 -16.33
CA LEU A 589 -23.86 9.53 -16.25
C LEU A 589 -23.82 10.89 -16.93
N ASP A 590 -24.95 11.25 -17.55
CA ASP A 590 -25.18 12.63 -17.95
C ASP A 590 -25.73 13.46 -16.78
N VAL A 591 -25.78 14.77 -16.97
CA VAL A 591 -26.22 15.73 -15.94
C VAL A 591 -27.64 15.44 -15.43
N LEU A 592 -28.52 14.92 -16.31
CA LEU A 592 -29.90 14.58 -15.93
C LEU A 592 -29.96 13.35 -15.01
N ASN A 593 -29.17 12.30 -15.32
CA ASN A 593 -29.11 11.10 -14.49
C ASN A 593 -28.36 11.33 -13.18
N VAL A 594 -27.35 12.23 -13.15
CA VAL A 594 -26.70 12.63 -11.90
C VAL A 594 -27.72 13.27 -10.95
N GLN A 595 -28.53 14.21 -11.44
CA GLN A 595 -29.57 14.84 -10.61
C GLN A 595 -30.58 13.82 -10.09
N TRP A 596 -30.98 12.86 -10.92
CA TRP A 596 -31.86 11.76 -10.50
C TRP A 596 -31.27 10.93 -9.35
N ILE A 597 -29.97 10.60 -9.38
CA ILE A 597 -29.31 9.87 -8.28
C ILE A 597 -29.27 10.72 -7.00
N ILE A 598 -29.01 12.03 -7.11
CA ILE A 598 -29.05 12.94 -5.96
C ILE A 598 -30.43 12.89 -5.31
N ASP A 599 -31.49 13.03 -6.11
CA ASP A 599 -32.87 13.01 -5.63
C ASP A 599 -33.23 11.63 -5.02
N TYR A 600 -32.76 10.55 -5.62
CA TYR A 600 -32.98 9.19 -5.11
C TYR A 600 -32.27 8.97 -3.77
N LEU A 601 -30.96 9.24 -3.67
CA LEU A 601 -30.19 9.01 -2.43
C LEU A 601 -30.69 9.89 -1.28
N THR A 602 -31.13 11.12 -1.58
CA THR A 602 -31.69 12.02 -0.56
C THR A 602 -33.10 11.60 -0.11
N SER A 603 -33.85 10.85 -0.93
CA SER A 603 -35.14 10.28 -0.56
C SER A 603 -35.05 9.08 0.40
N LEU A 604 -33.88 8.43 0.49
CA LEU A 604 -33.67 7.27 1.35
C LEU A 604 -33.41 7.70 2.80
N THR A 605 -34.43 7.62 3.65
CA THR A 605 -34.34 8.00 5.08
C THR A 605 -33.97 6.83 6.01
N HIS A 606 -34.19 5.59 5.58
CA HIS A 606 -33.98 4.39 6.41
C HIS A 606 -32.79 3.52 5.94
N CYS A 607 -32.27 3.79 4.74
CA CYS A 607 -31.13 3.09 4.17
C CYS A 607 -29.88 3.96 4.32
N THR A 608 -28.78 3.39 4.80
CA THR A 608 -27.50 4.09 4.95
C THR A 608 -26.72 4.00 3.67
N SER A 609 -26.00 5.05 3.28
CA SER A 609 -25.14 5.01 2.10
C SER A 609 -23.71 5.43 2.42
N ILE A 610 -22.72 4.68 1.93
CA ILE A 610 -21.31 5.10 1.88
C ILE A 610 -20.98 5.44 0.43
N ILE A 611 -20.56 6.68 0.20
CA ILE A 611 -20.38 7.25 -1.12
C ILE A 611 -18.93 7.67 -1.28
N VAL A 612 -18.25 7.10 -2.27
CA VAL A 612 -16.98 7.62 -2.80
C VAL A 612 -17.30 8.33 -4.11
N SER A 613 -16.94 9.60 -4.21
CA SER A 613 -17.07 10.35 -5.46
C SER A 613 -16.01 11.44 -5.56
N HIS A 614 -15.54 11.68 -6.77
CA HIS A 614 -14.71 12.83 -7.11
C HIS A 614 -15.53 14.08 -7.44
N ASP A 615 -16.85 14.02 -7.50
CA ASP A 615 -17.71 15.18 -7.77
C ASP A 615 -18.08 15.90 -6.45
N SER A 616 -17.45 17.06 -6.22
CA SER A 616 -17.66 17.88 -5.03
C SER A 616 -19.08 18.44 -4.95
N GLU A 617 -19.72 18.75 -6.07
CA GLU A 617 -21.10 19.26 -6.08
C GLU A 617 -22.09 18.15 -5.72
N PHE A 618 -21.88 16.95 -6.27
CA PHE A 618 -22.65 15.76 -5.95
C PHE A 618 -22.54 15.41 -4.46
N LEU A 619 -21.32 15.33 -3.91
CA LEU A 619 -21.10 15.02 -2.50
C LEU A 619 -21.74 16.07 -1.58
N ASN A 620 -21.55 17.36 -1.89
CA ASN A 620 -22.05 18.43 -1.04
C ASN A 620 -23.60 18.45 -0.95
N LYS A 621 -24.30 17.98 -2.00
CA LYS A 621 -25.76 17.85 -2.01
C LYS A 621 -26.29 16.56 -1.37
N THR A 622 -25.49 15.49 -1.32
CA THR A 622 -25.96 14.16 -0.93
C THR A 622 -25.59 13.76 0.50
N ILE A 623 -24.37 14.06 0.96
CA ILE A 623 -23.84 13.51 2.23
C ILE A 623 -24.31 14.30 3.46
N THR A 624 -24.45 13.59 4.57
CA THR A 624 -24.73 14.15 5.91
C THR A 624 -23.50 14.15 6.81
N ASP A 625 -22.56 13.26 6.53
CA ASP A 625 -21.37 13.01 7.34
C ASP A 625 -20.18 12.73 6.43
N VAL A 626 -18.98 13.08 6.88
CA VAL A 626 -17.72 12.77 6.22
C VAL A 626 -16.96 11.72 7.03
N ILE A 627 -16.58 10.63 6.39
CA ILE A 627 -15.61 9.66 6.89
C ILE A 627 -14.29 9.98 6.22
N TYR A 628 -13.36 10.57 6.95
CA TYR A 628 -12.05 10.99 6.45
C TYR A 628 -10.97 9.98 6.82
N LEU A 629 -10.32 9.43 5.80
CA LEU A 629 -9.17 8.52 5.89
C LEU A 629 -7.88 9.36 5.90
N SER A 630 -7.23 9.44 7.05
CA SER A 630 -5.96 10.17 7.20
C SER A 630 -5.02 9.48 8.19
N LYS A 631 -3.72 9.44 7.85
CA LYS A 631 -2.66 8.80 8.66
C LYS A 631 -3.03 7.38 9.12
N PHE A 632 -3.56 6.55 8.22
CA PHE A 632 -4.02 5.17 8.48
C PHE A 632 -5.16 5.06 9.51
N LYS A 633 -5.84 6.15 9.86
CA LYS A 633 -7.00 6.17 10.74
C LYS A 633 -8.26 6.62 10.00
N ILE A 634 -9.41 6.27 10.55
CA ILE A 634 -10.72 6.78 10.15
C ILE A 634 -11.13 7.85 11.15
N LYS A 635 -11.56 9.02 10.65
CA LYS A 635 -12.15 10.09 11.46
C LYS A 635 -13.51 10.48 10.90
N ARG A 636 -14.53 10.55 11.75
CA ARG A 636 -15.87 11.02 11.37
C ARG A 636 -15.99 12.52 11.64
N TYR A 637 -16.59 13.24 10.69
CA TYR A 637 -16.95 14.65 10.82
C TYR A 637 -18.43 14.83 10.44
N PRO A 638 -19.28 15.38 11.30
CA PRO A 638 -20.67 15.65 10.96
C PRO A 638 -20.78 16.85 10.00
N GLY A 639 -21.72 16.78 9.06
CA GLY A 639 -21.99 17.81 8.06
C GLY A 639 -21.54 17.46 6.64
N ASN A 640 -21.89 18.36 5.71
CA ASN A 640 -21.52 18.24 4.29
C ASN A 640 -20.05 18.62 4.02
N LEU A 641 -19.64 18.50 2.75
CA LEU A 641 -18.26 18.73 2.32
C LEU A 641 -17.76 20.15 2.65
N GLU A 642 -18.62 21.17 2.52
CA GLU A 642 -18.27 22.56 2.88
C GLU A 642 -17.99 22.75 4.38
N ASN A 643 -18.78 22.11 5.26
CA ASN A 643 -18.56 22.18 6.70
C ASN A 643 -17.26 21.46 7.10
N PHE A 644 -16.99 20.32 6.46
CA PHE A 644 -15.73 19.59 6.64
C PHE A 644 -14.50 20.44 6.22
N ALA A 645 -14.55 21.13 5.09
CA ALA A 645 -13.43 21.95 4.62
C ALA A 645 -13.15 23.21 5.48
N LYS A 646 -14.12 23.65 6.28
CA LYS A 646 -13.89 24.70 7.30
C LYS A 646 -13.09 24.15 8.48
N LEU A 647 -13.32 22.89 8.86
CA LEU A 647 -12.69 22.23 10.01
C LEU A 647 -11.30 21.65 9.69
N VAL A 648 -11.11 21.17 8.46
CA VAL A 648 -9.84 20.58 8.00
C VAL A 648 -9.31 21.43 6.83
N PRO A 649 -8.39 22.38 7.07
CA PRO A 649 -7.89 23.28 6.02
C PRO A 649 -7.21 22.55 4.85
N GLU A 650 -6.60 21.39 5.10
CA GLU A 650 -6.01 20.51 4.08
C GLU A 650 -7.05 20.00 3.06
N ALA A 651 -8.33 19.93 3.46
CA ALA A 651 -9.45 19.50 2.64
C ALA A 651 -9.90 20.54 1.61
N LYS A 652 -9.33 21.76 1.60
CA LYS A 652 -9.59 22.75 0.54
C LYS A 652 -9.16 22.25 -0.85
N SER A 653 -8.17 21.36 -0.89
CA SER A 653 -7.75 20.64 -2.10
C SER A 653 -8.88 19.81 -2.75
N PHE A 654 -9.94 19.44 -2.02
CA PHE A 654 -11.10 18.77 -2.62
C PHE A 654 -11.97 19.70 -3.48
N PHE A 655 -11.81 21.03 -3.37
CA PHE A 655 -12.58 22.01 -4.15
C PHE A 655 -11.81 22.60 -5.34
N GLU A 656 -10.48 22.65 -5.30
CA GLU A 656 -9.64 23.27 -6.34
C GLU A 656 -8.88 22.20 -7.15
N ILE A 657 -9.03 22.20 -8.49
CA ILE A 657 -8.19 21.39 -9.39
C ILE A 657 -6.83 22.11 -9.55
N ALA A 658 -5.95 21.96 -8.57
CA ALA A 658 -4.57 22.44 -8.65
C ALA A 658 -3.60 21.25 -8.63
N ALA A 659 -2.72 21.17 -9.63
CA ALA A 659 -1.64 20.19 -9.62
C ALA A 659 -0.67 20.50 -8.47
N SER A 660 -0.32 19.51 -7.66
CA SER A 660 0.79 19.65 -6.72
C SER A 660 2.10 19.77 -7.50
N GLU A 661 3.05 20.58 -7.01
CA GLU A 661 4.32 20.80 -7.74
C GLU A 661 5.13 19.50 -7.92
N GLU A 662 4.93 18.52 -7.05
CA GLU A 662 5.63 17.22 -7.02
C GLU A 662 5.03 16.15 -7.94
N TYR A 663 3.85 16.35 -8.52
CA TYR A 663 3.13 15.33 -9.29
C TYR A 663 2.66 15.85 -10.66
N LYS A 664 3.41 15.51 -11.73
CA LYS A 664 3.15 15.96 -13.11
C LYS A 664 3.29 14.81 -14.10
N PHE A 665 2.43 14.80 -15.11
CA PHE A 665 2.55 13.89 -16.25
C PHE A 665 3.37 14.52 -17.35
N ILE A 666 4.20 13.70 -18.01
CA ILE A 666 5.02 14.11 -19.14
C ILE A 666 4.63 13.22 -20.34
N LEU A 667 3.96 13.82 -21.32
CA LEU A 667 3.63 13.13 -22.57
C LEU A 667 4.81 13.19 -23.53
N PRO A 668 5.11 12.09 -24.26
CA PRO A 668 6.20 12.09 -25.22
C PRO A 668 5.86 12.95 -26.45
N GLU A 669 6.79 13.80 -26.88
CA GLU A 669 6.61 14.66 -28.06
C GLU A 669 6.53 13.84 -29.36
N PRO A 670 5.60 14.16 -30.27
CA PRO A 670 5.46 13.44 -31.54
C PRO A 670 6.65 13.70 -32.48
N PRO A 671 7.09 12.69 -33.24
CA PRO A 671 8.12 12.88 -34.24
C PRO A 671 7.62 13.77 -35.38
N MET A 672 8.56 14.39 -36.10
CA MET A 672 8.20 15.29 -37.20
C MET A 672 7.65 14.51 -38.40
N LEU A 673 6.44 14.86 -38.83
CA LEU A 673 5.83 14.28 -40.03
C LEU A 673 6.39 14.87 -41.31
N GLU A 674 6.79 13.99 -42.23
CA GLU A 674 7.29 14.37 -43.53
C GLU A 674 6.22 15.12 -44.35
N GLY A 675 6.55 16.32 -44.85
CA GLY A 675 5.61 17.12 -45.64
C GLY A 675 4.63 17.97 -44.82
N VAL A 676 4.69 17.91 -43.48
CA VAL A 676 3.93 18.76 -42.55
C VAL A 676 4.85 19.89 -42.07
N LYS A 677 4.62 21.11 -42.57
CA LYS A 677 5.45 22.29 -42.23
C LYS A 677 4.82 23.19 -41.17
N THR A 678 3.52 23.03 -40.94
CA THR A 678 2.70 23.82 -40.01
C THR A 678 1.86 22.85 -39.19
N LYS A 679 1.62 23.17 -37.91
CA LYS A 679 0.80 22.33 -37.03
C LYS A 679 -0.66 22.24 -37.48
N GLU A 680 -1.14 23.26 -38.19
CA GLU A 680 -2.51 23.38 -38.69
C GLU A 680 -2.83 22.50 -39.90
N LYS A 681 -1.82 21.90 -40.56
CA LYS A 681 -2.06 21.05 -41.73
C LYS A 681 -2.87 19.83 -41.30
N SER A 682 -4.02 19.59 -41.94
CA SER A 682 -4.86 18.44 -41.60
C SER A 682 -4.15 17.12 -41.92
N LEU A 683 -4.05 16.28 -40.89
CA LEU A 683 -3.46 14.95 -40.89
C LEU A 683 -4.52 13.86 -41.08
N LEU A 684 -5.76 14.15 -40.71
CA LEU A 684 -6.90 13.28 -40.88
C LEU A 684 -8.09 14.09 -41.40
N LYS A 685 -8.84 13.53 -42.35
CA LYS A 685 -10.04 14.15 -42.94
C LYS A 685 -11.13 13.11 -43.11
N MET A 686 -12.36 13.47 -42.73
CA MET A 686 -13.56 12.72 -43.10
C MET A 686 -14.44 13.62 -43.96
N ARG A 687 -14.99 13.07 -45.04
CA ARG A 687 -15.87 13.79 -45.97
C ARG A 687 -17.15 13.00 -46.20
N LYS A 688 -18.28 13.58 -45.78
CA LYS A 688 -19.62 13.03 -45.97
C LYS A 688 -19.76 11.57 -45.57
N VAL A 689 -19.21 11.21 -44.41
CA VAL A 689 -19.18 9.84 -43.92
C VAL A 689 -20.53 9.44 -43.35
N ASN A 690 -21.04 8.32 -43.83
CA ASN A 690 -22.27 7.67 -43.39
C ASN A 690 -21.95 6.23 -42.95
N PHE A 691 -22.45 5.82 -41.80
CA PHE A 691 -22.14 4.50 -41.23
C PHE A 691 -23.33 3.87 -40.51
N GLN A 692 -23.52 2.56 -40.74
CA GLN A 692 -24.51 1.72 -40.07
C GLN A 692 -23.91 0.38 -39.64
N TYR A 693 -24.06 -0.05 -38.38
CA TYR A 693 -23.63 -1.39 -37.98
C TYR A 693 -24.44 -2.49 -38.70
N PRO A 694 -23.82 -3.62 -39.11
CA PRO A 694 -24.51 -4.69 -39.85
C PRO A 694 -25.73 -5.28 -39.13
N THR A 695 -25.68 -5.34 -37.80
CA THR A 695 -26.75 -5.85 -36.93
C THR A 695 -27.78 -4.79 -36.54
N ALA A 696 -27.52 -3.51 -36.82
CA ALA A 696 -28.36 -2.41 -36.36
C ALA A 696 -29.45 -2.07 -37.38
N LYS A 697 -30.69 -1.91 -36.90
CA LYS A 697 -31.85 -1.53 -37.72
C LYS A 697 -31.82 -0.07 -38.20
N VAL A 698 -31.06 0.79 -37.52
CA VAL A 698 -30.98 2.23 -37.77
C VAL A 698 -29.53 2.62 -38.04
N GLN A 699 -29.32 3.59 -38.92
CA GLN A 699 -28.00 4.17 -39.22
C GLN A 699 -27.50 5.02 -38.04
N GLN A 700 -26.22 4.92 -37.69
CA GLN A 700 -25.65 5.59 -36.52
C GLN A 700 -25.09 6.98 -36.83
N LEU A 701 -24.53 7.18 -38.02
CA LEU A 701 -23.85 8.43 -38.38
C LEU A 701 -24.29 8.92 -39.75
N PHE A 702 -24.61 10.21 -39.84
CA PHE A 702 -25.14 10.88 -41.03
C PHE A 702 -24.26 12.07 -41.44
N ASP A 703 -23.81 12.07 -42.70
CA ASP A 703 -23.08 13.16 -43.36
C ASP A 703 -21.93 13.80 -42.55
N ILE A 704 -21.13 12.96 -41.89
CA ILE A 704 -20.04 13.43 -41.02
C ILE A 704 -18.89 14.03 -41.84
N THR A 705 -18.55 15.29 -41.56
CA THR A 705 -17.41 15.98 -42.17
C THR A 705 -16.57 16.67 -41.10
N LEU A 706 -15.28 16.32 -41.01
CA LEU A 706 -14.34 16.85 -40.01
C LEU A 706 -12.89 16.78 -40.47
N GLN A 707 -12.01 17.48 -39.77
CA GLN A 707 -10.56 17.46 -39.98
C GLN A 707 -9.81 17.52 -38.65
N VAL A 708 -8.67 16.84 -38.56
CA VAL A 708 -7.78 16.86 -37.38
C VAL A 708 -6.36 17.22 -37.82
N SER A 709 -5.68 18.07 -37.05
CA SER A 709 -4.30 18.51 -37.26
C SER A 709 -3.46 18.33 -35.97
N LEU A 710 -2.18 18.72 -35.98
CA LEU A 710 -1.35 18.71 -34.76
C LEU A 710 -1.75 19.82 -33.77
N SER A 711 -2.49 20.83 -34.21
CA SER A 711 -2.98 21.90 -33.34
C SER A 711 -4.40 21.66 -32.82
N SER A 712 -5.07 20.61 -33.28
CA SER A 712 -6.45 20.32 -32.87
C SER A 712 -6.55 20.10 -31.36
N ARG A 713 -7.54 20.76 -30.75
CA ARG A 713 -7.90 20.64 -29.33
C ARG A 713 -9.42 20.52 -29.26
N VAL A 714 -9.90 19.30 -29.45
CA VAL A 714 -11.32 19.02 -29.73
C VAL A 714 -11.97 18.33 -28.55
N ALA A 715 -13.12 18.84 -28.11
CA ALA A 715 -14.04 18.17 -27.19
C ALA A 715 -15.23 17.61 -27.96
N VAL A 716 -15.45 16.29 -27.90
CA VAL A 716 -16.63 15.63 -28.48
C VAL A 716 -17.70 15.50 -27.40
N LEU A 717 -18.77 16.27 -27.53
CA LEU A 717 -19.87 16.35 -26.56
C LEU A 717 -21.16 15.79 -27.15
N GLY A 718 -22.04 15.24 -26.32
CA GLY A 718 -23.35 14.72 -26.74
C GLY A 718 -23.91 13.69 -25.77
N PRO A 719 -25.24 13.42 -25.81
CA PRO A 719 -25.86 12.41 -24.96
C PRO A 719 -25.34 11.00 -25.28
N ASN A 720 -25.48 10.07 -24.32
CA ASN A 720 -25.11 8.68 -24.53
C ASN A 720 -25.93 8.05 -25.66
N GLY A 721 -25.27 7.30 -26.54
CA GLY A 721 -25.91 6.70 -27.72
C GLY A 721 -25.98 7.60 -28.96
N ALA A 722 -25.53 8.87 -28.90
CA ALA A 722 -25.55 9.80 -30.04
C ALA A 722 -24.55 9.46 -31.17
N GLY A 723 -23.74 8.40 -31.04
CA GLY A 723 -22.74 7.99 -32.03
C GLY A 723 -21.30 8.46 -31.77
N LYS A 724 -20.98 9.00 -30.58
CA LYS A 724 -19.64 9.51 -30.21
C LYS A 724 -18.53 8.47 -30.36
N SER A 725 -18.70 7.28 -29.77
CA SER A 725 -17.70 6.22 -29.85
C SER A 725 -17.60 5.65 -31.26
N THR A 726 -18.71 5.55 -31.99
CA THR A 726 -18.73 5.15 -33.41
C THR A 726 -17.92 6.12 -34.27
N LEU A 727 -18.07 7.43 -34.03
CA LEU A 727 -17.30 8.47 -34.71
C LEU A 727 -15.79 8.29 -34.48
N VAL A 728 -15.38 8.07 -33.23
CA VAL A 728 -13.96 7.87 -32.91
C VAL A 728 -13.44 6.56 -33.47
N LYS A 729 -14.20 5.46 -33.44
CA LYS A 729 -13.82 4.18 -34.05
C LYS A 729 -13.57 4.31 -35.56
N LEU A 730 -14.39 5.06 -36.30
CA LEU A 730 -14.12 5.39 -37.71
C LEU A 730 -12.85 6.24 -37.87
N LEU A 731 -12.65 7.21 -36.98
CA LEU A 731 -11.51 8.12 -37.01
C LEU A 731 -10.19 7.38 -36.77
N ILE A 732 -10.13 6.47 -35.80
CA ILE A 732 -8.93 5.67 -35.53
C ILE A 732 -8.74 4.54 -36.56
N GLY A 733 -9.81 4.10 -37.23
CA GLY A 733 -9.76 3.08 -38.28
C GLY A 733 -10.08 1.66 -37.79
N ASP A 734 -10.82 1.56 -36.69
CA ASP A 734 -11.30 0.28 -36.15
C ASP A 734 -12.49 -0.23 -36.94
N ILE A 735 -13.22 0.67 -37.60
CA ILE A 735 -14.33 0.37 -38.50
C ILE A 735 -14.18 1.21 -39.77
N GLU A 736 -14.68 0.70 -40.88
CA GLU A 736 -14.69 1.38 -42.17
C GLU A 736 -16.08 1.94 -42.49
N PRO A 737 -16.17 3.08 -43.20
CA PRO A 737 -17.43 3.59 -43.68
C PRO A 737 -18.05 2.62 -44.69
N ASN A 738 -19.29 2.18 -44.44
CA ASN A 738 -19.93 1.12 -45.23
C ASN A 738 -21.07 1.58 -46.15
N ILE A 739 -21.59 2.80 -45.95
CA ILE A 739 -22.64 3.37 -46.81
C ILE A 739 -22.04 4.32 -47.84
N SER A 740 -21.39 5.39 -47.38
CA SER A 740 -20.76 6.39 -48.25
C SER A 740 -19.80 7.29 -47.47
N GLY A 741 -18.94 8.00 -48.20
CA GLY A 741 -17.98 8.95 -47.66
C GLY A 741 -16.55 8.44 -47.68
N GLU A 742 -15.60 9.36 -47.46
CA GLU A 742 -14.18 9.07 -47.55
C GLU A 742 -13.47 9.45 -46.25
N VAL A 743 -12.63 8.54 -45.74
CA VAL A 743 -11.72 8.78 -44.62
C VAL A 743 -10.30 8.78 -45.16
N TRP A 744 -9.58 9.89 -44.97
CA TRP A 744 -8.19 10.04 -45.39
C TRP A 744 -7.29 10.26 -44.17
N LYS A 745 -6.16 9.55 -44.12
CA LYS A 745 -5.15 9.64 -43.06
C LYS A 745 -3.76 9.83 -43.66
N HIS A 746 -2.92 10.59 -42.98
CA HIS A 746 -1.52 10.70 -43.35
C HIS A 746 -0.79 9.36 -43.13
N PRO A 747 0.06 8.87 -44.07
CA PRO A 747 0.67 7.55 -44.00
C PRO A 747 1.46 7.23 -42.72
N ASN A 748 2.22 8.19 -42.21
CA ASN A 748 3.04 8.02 -41.00
C ASN A 748 2.31 8.53 -39.73
N LEU A 749 0.99 8.75 -39.80
CA LEU A 749 0.21 9.19 -38.65
C LEU A 749 0.10 8.06 -37.63
N VAL A 750 0.46 8.37 -36.38
CA VAL A 750 0.26 7.47 -35.24
C VAL A 750 -0.78 8.10 -34.33
N ILE A 751 -1.82 7.35 -34.00
CA ILE A 751 -2.89 7.79 -33.10
C ILE A 751 -2.79 6.96 -31.82
N GLY A 752 -2.63 7.62 -30.68
CA GLY A 752 -2.74 7.00 -29.37
C GLY A 752 -4.20 7.01 -28.96
N TYR A 753 -4.83 5.84 -28.89
CA TYR A 753 -6.23 5.72 -28.50
C TYR A 753 -6.34 5.06 -27.13
N VAL A 754 -7.08 5.72 -26.23
CA VAL A 754 -7.46 5.17 -24.93
C VAL A 754 -8.97 4.99 -24.95
N ALA A 755 -9.40 3.74 -25.03
CA ALA A 755 -10.81 3.38 -25.07
C ALA A 755 -11.46 3.51 -23.70
N GLN A 756 -12.78 3.72 -23.69
CA GLN A 756 -13.58 3.75 -22.47
C GLN A 756 -13.49 2.44 -21.68
N HIS A 757 -13.33 1.29 -22.37
CA HIS A 757 -13.21 -0.05 -21.80
C HIS A 757 -11.76 -0.58 -21.83
N ALA A 758 -10.77 0.30 -21.68
CA ALA A 758 -9.36 -0.09 -21.79
C ALA A 758 -8.92 -1.20 -20.80
N PHE A 759 -9.65 -1.40 -19.69
CA PHE A 759 -9.34 -2.45 -18.72
C PHE A 759 -9.61 -3.87 -19.22
N HIS A 760 -10.56 -4.09 -20.12
CA HIS A 760 -10.81 -5.43 -20.67
C HIS A 760 -9.58 -6.01 -21.35
N HIS A 761 -8.75 -5.16 -21.97
CA HIS A 761 -7.47 -5.60 -22.55
C HIS A 761 -6.45 -5.96 -21.48
N ILE A 762 -6.41 -5.23 -20.37
CA ILE A 762 -5.51 -5.50 -19.24
C ILE A 762 -5.93 -6.74 -18.44
N ASP A 763 -7.24 -7.00 -18.32
CA ASP A 763 -7.76 -8.08 -17.49
C ASP A 763 -7.35 -9.47 -17.99
N ASN A 764 -7.03 -9.60 -19.28
CA ASN A 764 -6.41 -10.80 -19.85
C ASN A 764 -4.92 -10.97 -19.49
N HIS A 765 -4.31 -9.99 -18.81
CA HIS A 765 -2.87 -9.92 -18.50
C HIS A 765 -2.59 -9.64 -17.01
N LEU A 766 -3.53 -9.95 -16.11
CA LEU A 766 -3.41 -9.66 -14.67
C LEU A 766 -2.19 -10.31 -13.99
N ASP A 767 -1.70 -11.43 -14.51
CA ASP A 767 -0.54 -12.16 -13.96
C ASP A 767 0.82 -11.60 -14.40
N LYS A 768 0.84 -10.69 -15.39
CA LYS A 768 2.08 -10.04 -15.86
C LYS A 768 2.38 -8.78 -15.05
N THR A 769 3.63 -8.35 -15.03
CA THR A 769 3.99 -6.99 -14.56
C THR A 769 3.75 -5.96 -15.67
N PRO A 770 3.64 -4.64 -15.37
CA PRO A 770 3.59 -3.60 -16.40
C PRO A 770 4.75 -3.68 -17.40
N LEU A 771 5.97 -4.01 -16.93
CA LEU A 771 7.13 -4.24 -17.77
C LEU A 771 6.89 -5.39 -18.75
N GLU A 772 6.45 -6.55 -18.26
CA GLU A 772 6.17 -7.73 -19.08
C GLU A 772 5.02 -7.48 -20.07
N TYR A 773 4.01 -6.71 -19.67
CA TYR A 773 2.92 -6.29 -20.53
C TYR A 773 3.42 -5.40 -21.69
N MET A 774 4.31 -4.45 -21.42
CA MET A 774 4.93 -3.63 -22.46
C MET A 774 5.81 -4.44 -23.42
N LEU A 775 6.61 -5.36 -22.87
CA LEU A 775 7.43 -6.27 -23.66
C LEU A 775 6.56 -7.14 -24.56
N TRP A 776 5.45 -7.67 -24.05
CA TRP A 776 4.48 -8.43 -24.83
C TRP A 776 3.84 -7.57 -25.92
N ARG A 777 3.23 -6.42 -25.56
CA ARG A 777 2.45 -5.55 -26.46
C ARG A 777 3.27 -5.07 -27.65
N TYR A 778 4.56 -4.81 -27.45
CA TYR A 778 5.45 -4.25 -28.46
C TYR A 778 6.54 -5.21 -28.96
N GLN A 779 6.48 -6.51 -28.63
CA GLN A 779 7.55 -7.48 -28.99
C GLN A 779 7.90 -7.51 -30.48
N THR A 780 6.93 -7.25 -31.36
CA THR A 780 7.09 -7.24 -32.83
C THR A 780 7.58 -5.89 -33.36
N GLY A 781 7.74 -4.89 -32.48
CA GLY A 781 7.96 -3.49 -32.84
C GLY A 781 6.71 -2.79 -33.40
N GLU A 782 5.57 -3.48 -33.47
CA GLU A 782 4.26 -2.88 -33.71
C GLU A 782 3.40 -3.00 -32.46
N ASP A 783 2.32 -2.23 -32.39
CA ASP A 783 1.35 -2.40 -31.31
C ASP A 783 0.49 -3.64 -31.61
N LEU A 784 0.70 -4.74 -30.87
CA LEU A 784 -0.06 -5.97 -31.07
C LEU A 784 -1.57 -5.77 -30.89
N GLU A 785 -1.99 -4.87 -30.00
CA GLU A 785 -3.42 -4.55 -29.85
C GLU A 785 -3.99 -3.93 -31.13
N GLU A 786 -3.18 -3.15 -31.85
CA GLU A 786 -3.57 -2.57 -33.13
C GLU A 786 -3.61 -3.64 -34.24
N MET A 787 -2.68 -4.61 -34.21
CA MET A 787 -2.63 -5.71 -35.19
C MET A 787 -3.78 -6.71 -35.04
N MET A 788 -4.27 -6.93 -33.82
CA MET A 788 -5.37 -7.86 -33.56
C MET A 788 -6.74 -7.34 -34.05
N LYS A 789 -6.84 -6.07 -34.47
CA LYS A 789 -8.08 -5.44 -34.95
C LYS A 789 -8.57 -6.07 -36.25
N GLU A 790 -9.89 -6.24 -36.36
CA GLU A 790 -10.56 -6.87 -37.51
C GLU A 790 -10.22 -6.19 -38.85
N THR A 791 -10.07 -4.86 -38.88
CA THR A 791 -9.71 -4.10 -40.08
C THR A 791 -8.32 -4.44 -40.63
N ARG A 792 -7.40 -4.94 -39.80
CA ARG A 792 -6.05 -5.32 -40.22
C ARG A 792 -5.91 -6.80 -40.62
N GLN A 793 -6.89 -7.64 -40.32
CA GLN A 793 -6.92 -9.04 -40.78
C GLN A 793 -7.31 -9.07 -42.26
N ILE A 794 -6.57 -9.81 -43.09
CA ILE A 794 -6.85 -9.91 -44.54
C ILE A 794 -8.15 -10.69 -44.71
N THR A 795 -9.19 -10.06 -45.27
CA THR A 795 -10.45 -10.76 -45.55
C THR A 795 -10.30 -11.67 -46.77
N GLU A 796 -11.17 -12.68 -46.91
CA GLU A 796 -11.12 -13.60 -48.06
C GLU A 796 -11.26 -12.86 -49.40
N GLU A 797 -12.11 -11.83 -49.47
CA GLU A 797 -12.27 -10.99 -50.67
C GLU A 797 -11.01 -10.18 -51.00
N GLU A 798 -10.30 -9.66 -49.99
CA GLU A 798 -9.04 -8.95 -50.18
C GLU A 798 -7.90 -9.88 -50.58
N ALA A 799 -7.87 -11.10 -50.04
CA ALA A 799 -6.90 -12.13 -50.42
C ALA A 799 -7.08 -12.51 -51.91
N GLU A 800 -8.31 -12.59 -52.41
CA GLU A 800 -8.59 -12.79 -53.83
C GLU A 800 -8.19 -11.58 -54.69
N LYS A 801 -8.49 -10.35 -54.25
CA LYS A 801 -8.05 -9.12 -54.94
C LYS A 801 -6.53 -9.05 -55.02
N MET A 802 -5.81 -9.39 -53.96
CA MET A 802 -4.35 -9.43 -53.93
C MET A 802 -3.80 -10.51 -54.86
N LYS A 803 -4.42 -11.71 -54.87
CA LYS A 803 -4.06 -12.80 -55.78
C LYS A 803 -4.22 -12.40 -57.25
N ASN A 804 -5.31 -11.71 -57.59
CA ASN A 804 -5.57 -11.23 -58.95
C ASN A 804 -4.70 -10.01 -59.33
N GLY A 805 -4.49 -9.07 -58.40
CA GLY A 805 -3.69 -7.86 -58.58
C GLY A 805 -2.18 -8.09 -58.57
N SER A 806 -1.72 -9.26 -58.10
CA SER A 806 -0.32 -9.68 -58.10
C SER A 806 0.27 -9.83 -59.51
N VAL A 807 -0.57 -9.97 -60.54
CA VAL A 807 -0.13 -10.18 -61.92
C VAL A 807 0.29 -8.86 -62.56
N VAL A 808 1.55 -8.80 -63.01
CA VAL A 808 2.11 -7.70 -63.79
C VAL A 808 2.59 -8.26 -65.14
N ILE A 809 2.12 -7.67 -66.24
CA ILE A 809 2.51 -8.08 -67.59
C ILE A 809 3.64 -7.17 -68.06
N ILE A 810 4.83 -7.73 -68.24
CA ILE A 810 6.02 -7.02 -68.73
C ILE A 810 6.55 -7.79 -69.93
N GLU A 811 6.67 -7.12 -71.08
CA GLU A 811 7.15 -7.71 -72.34
C GLU A 811 6.40 -9.00 -72.75
N GLY A 812 5.12 -9.11 -72.39
CA GLY A 812 4.28 -10.28 -72.69
C GLY A 812 4.40 -11.45 -71.69
N GLN A 813 5.28 -11.36 -70.69
CA GLN A 813 5.39 -12.36 -69.61
C GLN A 813 4.62 -11.92 -68.36
N LYS A 814 3.88 -12.84 -67.75
CA LYS A 814 3.18 -12.64 -66.48
C LYS A 814 4.17 -12.83 -65.31
N ARG A 815 4.40 -11.77 -64.55
CA ARG A 815 5.16 -11.79 -63.29
C ARG A 815 4.18 -11.67 -62.12
N TYR A 816 4.51 -12.30 -61.00
CA TYR A 816 3.67 -12.27 -59.79
C TYR A 816 4.43 -11.55 -58.68
N ILE A 817 3.85 -10.48 -58.13
CA ILE A 817 4.41 -9.78 -56.96
C ILE A 817 4.39 -10.76 -55.78
N GLU A 818 5.56 -11.02 -55.20
CA GLU A 818 5.75 -11.92 -54.05
C GLU A 818 5.84 -11.12 -52.76
N GLU A 819 6.66 -10.07 -52.75
CA GLU A 819 6.88 -9.25 -51.55
C GLU A 819 7.10 -7.77 -51.90
N ILE A 820 6.88 -6.90 -50.91
CA ILE A 820 7.27 -5.49 -50.96
C ILE A 820 8.51 -5.34 -50.09
N VAL A 821 9.61 -4.92 -50.71
CA VAL A 821 10.96 -4.95 -50.14
C VAL A 821 11.31 -3.63 -49.45
N GLY A 822 10.97 -2.50 -50.08
CA GLY A 822 11.42 -1.19 -49.64
C GLY A 822 10.53 -0.04 -50.12
N ARG A 823 10.80 1.15 -49.60
CA ARG A 823 10.04 2.39 -49.89
C ARG A 823 10.99 3.52 -50.23
N LYS A 824 10.62 4.37 -51.20
CA LYS A 824 11.28 5.64 -51.47
C LYS A 824 10.26 6.75 -51.73
N LYS A 825 10.69 8.00 -51.58
CA LYS A 825 9.81 9.16 -51.75
C LYS A 825 9.56 9.46 -53.22
N LEU A 826 8.29 9.67 -53.59
CA LEU A 826 7.87 10.18 -54.89
C LEU A 826 7.04 11.45 -54.71
N LYS A 827 7.66 12.63 -54.84
CA LYS A 827 7.00 13.95 -54.67
C LYS A 827 6.30 14.08 -53.31
N GLN A 828 4.95 14.02 -53.28
CA GLN A 828 4.08 14.10 -52.09
C GLN A 828 3.54 12.73 -51.66
N SER A 829 4.01 11.64 -52.28
CA SER A 829 3.62 10.25 -52.00
C SER A 829 4.86 9.35 -51.97
N TYR A 830 4.66 8.03 -51.97
CA TYR A 830 5.71 7.03 -51.91
C TYR A 830 5.64 6.05 -53.08
N GLU A 831 6.79 5.55 -53.50
CA GLU A 831 6.94 4.38 -54.35
C GLU A 831 7.48 3.22 -53.51
N TYR A 832 7.04 2.01 -53.84
CA TYR A 832 7.40 0.79 -53.14
C TYR A 832 8.06 -0.19 -54.11
N GLU A 833 9.16 -0.77 -53.67
CA GLU A 833 9.91 -1.77 -54.41
C GLU A 833 9.24 -3.13 -54.22
N CYS A 834 8.79 -3.75 -55.31
CA CYS A 834 8.12 -5.03 -55.31
C CYS A 834 9.04 -6.09 -55.94
N GLY A 835 9.26 -7.18 -55.19
CA GLY A 835 9.94 -8.38 -55.66
C GLY A 835 8.98 -9.32 -56.37
N PHE A 836 9.45 -9.99 -57.42
CA PHE A 836 8.65 -10.93 -58.20
C PHE A 836 9.03 -12.38 -57.89
N LYS A 837 8.01 -13.24 -57.87
CA LYS A 837 8.16 -14.66 -57.53
C LYS A 837 9.16 -15.36 -58.44
N GLY A 838 10.22 -15.90 -57.84
CA GLY A 838 11.27 -16.66 -58.54
C GLY A 838 12.20 -15.81 -59.42
N MET A 839 12.24 -14.48 -59.22
CA MET A 839 13.17 -13.58 -59.90
C MET A 839 14.22 -13.03 -58.93
N SER A 840 15.29 -12.46 -59.47
CA SER A 840 16.36 -11.88 -58.67
C SER A 840 15.98 -10.47 -58.17
N SER A 841 16.65 -9.97 -57.13
CA SER A 841 16.46 -8.59 -56.66
C SER A 841 16.79 -7.52 -57.71
N ALA A 842 17.53 -7.87 -58.78
CA ALA A 842 17.79 -6.97 -59.89
C ALA A 842 16.55 -6.73 -60.77
N ASP A 843 15.55 -7.62 -60.72
CA ASP A 843 14.31 -7.54 -61.48
C ASP A 843 13.19 -6.81 -60.72
N ASN A 844 13.47 -6.33 -59.51
CA ASN A 844 12.53 -5.58 -58.68
C ASN A 844 12.06 -4.31 -59.39
N MET A 845 10.79 -3.96 -59.19
CA MET A 845 10.20 -2.76 -59.78
C MET A 845 9.54 -1.87 -58.75
N TRP A 846 9.54 -0.57 -59.04
CA TRP A 846 8.93 0.45 -58.20
C TRP A 846 7.49 0.71 -58.66
N PHE A 847 6.55 0.55 -57.75
CA PHE A 847 5.14 0.87 -57.97
C PHE A 847 4.72 2.04 -57.08
N SER A 848 3.83 2.90 -57.58
CA SER A 848 3.25 3.97 -56.77
C SER A 848 2.30 3.41 -55.71
N ARG A 849 2.17 4.11 -54.57
CA ARG A 849 1.20 3.76 -53.51
C ARG A 849 -0.19 3.50 -54.06
N ASP A 850 -0.70 4.43 -54.89
CA ASP A 850 -2.06 4.39 -55.42
C ASP A 850 -2.28 3.17 -56.33
N GLU A 851 -1.25 2.74 -57.05
CA GLU A 851 -1.31 1.55 -57.90
C GLU A 851 -1.35 0.27 -57.07
N LEU A 852 -0.54 0.17 -56.01
CA LEU A 852 -0.53 -0.99 -55.13
C LEU A 852 -1.82 -1.13 -54.33
N VAL A 853 -2.38 -0.02 -53.85
CA VAL A 853 -3.68 0.00 -53.18
C VAL A 853 -4.78 -0.51 -54.13
N LYS A 854 -4.82 -0.02 -55.38
CA LYS A 854 -5.76 -0.51 -56.40
C LYS A 854 -5.59 -2.01 -56.72
N ARG A 855 -4.38 -2.55 -56.58
CA ARG A 855 -4.06 -3.97 -56.79
C ARG A 855 -4.32 -4.85 -55.56
N GLY A 856 -4.84 -4.28 -54.47
CA GLY A 856 -5.15 -5.03 -53.24
C GLY A 856 -3.97 -5.24 -52.29
N PHE A 857 -2.85 -4.53 -52.48
CA PHE A 857 -1.65 -4.62 -51.63
C PHE A 857 -1.61 -3.59 -50.50
N GLU A 858 -2.73 -2.96 -50.18
CA GLU A 858 -2.82 -1.88 -49.18
C GLU A 858 -2.24 -2.28 -47.82
N LYS A 859 -2.61 -3.46 -47.30
CA LYS A 859 -2.09 -3.97 -46.01
C LYS A 859 -0.58 -4.24 -46.04
N LYS A 860 -0.05 -4.77 -47.17
CA LYS A 860 1.40 -4.98 -47.36
C LYS A 860 2.18 -3.68 -47.48
N VAL A 861 1.58 -2.66 -48.08
CA VAL A 861 2.13 -1.30 -48.12
C VAL A 861 2.24 -0.72 -46.70
N MET A 862 1.22 -0.94 -45.85
CA MET A 862 1.23 -0.51 -44.45
C MET A 862 2.31 -1.22 -43.61
N GLU A 863 2.54 -2.53 -43.80
CA GLU A 863 3.62 -3.27 -43.15
C GLU A 863 5.01 -2.66 -43.46
N VAL A 864 5.26 -2.30 -44.72
CA VAL A 864 6.54 -1.70 -45.15
C VAL A 864 6.68 -0.26 -44.67
N ASP A 865 5.59 0.53 -44.67
CA ASP A 865 5.58 1.87 -44.09
C ASP A 865 5.99 1.82 -42.61
N THR A 866 5.51 0.82 -41.86
CA THR A 866 5.81 0.64 -40.44
C THR A 866 7.25 0.18 -40.20
N ARG A 867 7.76 -0.74 -41.03
CA ARG A 867 9.16 -1.20 -41.00
C ARG A 867 10.15 -0.07 -41.32
N GLU A 868 9.83 0.80 -42.27
CA GLU A 868 10.70 1.94 -42.60
C GLU A 868 10.67 3.01 -41.50
N ALA A 869 9.53 3.19 -40.81
CA ALA A 869 9.45 4.06 -39.63
C ALA A 869 10.33 3.55 -38.46
N GLN A 870 10.36 2.23 -38.23
CA GLN A 870 11.30 1.59 -37.29
C GLN A 870 12.76 1.87 -37.68
N ARG A 871 13.11 1.71 -38.96
CA ARG A 871 14.48 1.91 -39.46
C ARG A 871 14.97 3.36 -39.30
N LEU A 872 14.07 4.33 -39.39
CA LEU A 872 14.36 5.76 -39.19
C LEU A 872 14.57 6.15 -37.72
N GLY A 873 14.56 5.19 -36.80
CA GLY A 873 14.78 5.46 -35.37
C GLY A 873 13.59 6.14 -34.68
N MET A 874 12.39 6.05 -35.29
CA MET A 874 11.17 6.60 -34.70
C MET A 874 10.56 5.67 -33.63
N MET A 875 11.12 4.47 -33.42
CA MET A 875 10.65 3.49 -32.45
C MET A 875 11.60 3.41 -31.27
N ARG A 876 11.04 3.52 -30.06
CA ARG A 876 11.76 3.42 -28.78
C ARG A 876 12.24 1.98 -28.53
N PRO A 877 13.47 1.78 -28.04
CA PRO A 877 13.95 0.45 -27.69
C PRO A 877 13.21 -0.10 -26.45
N LEU A 878 12.92 -1.40 -26.48
CA LEU A 878 12.20 -2.09 -25.40
C LEU A 878 13.17 -2.55 -24.30
N VAL A 879 13.76 -1.57 -23.61
CA VAL A 879 14.69 -1.81 -22.50
C VAL A 879 14.02 -1.45 -21.19
N ARG A 880 14.25 -2.26 -20.14
CA ARG A 880 13.66 -2.06 -18.80
C ARG A 880 13.73 -0.61 -18.33
N LYS A 881 14.92 -0.01 -18.36
CA LYS A 881 15.16 1.35 -17.89
C LYS A 881 14.34 2.41 -18.64
N GLU A 882 14.09 2.22 -19.94
CA GLU A 882 13.25 3.15 -20.71
C GLU A 882 11.77 2.95 -20.40
N ILE A 883 11.34 1.71 -20.19
CA ILE A 883 9.94 1.40 -19.82
C ILE A 883 9.64 1.93 -18.42
N GLU A 884 10.55 1.73 -17.46
CA GLU A 884 10.49 2.29 -16.11
C GLU A 884 10.39 3.81 -16.14
N LYS A 885 11.31 4.48 -16.83
CA LYS A 885 11.28 5.94 -16.97
C LYS A 885 9.99 6.43 -17.62
N HIS A 886 9.51 5.74 -18.66
CA HIS A 886 8.26 6.12 -19.32
C HIS A 886 7.06 6.00 -18.39
N PHE A 887 7.00 4.99 -17.53
CA PHE A 887 5.92 4.90 -16.55
C PHE A 887 6.08 5.88 -15.37
N GLU A 888 7.31 6.21 -14.97
CA GLU A 888 7.58 7.29 -14.02
C GLU A 888 7.09 8.65 -14.53
N ASP A 889 7.19 8.91 -15.84
CA ASP A 889 6.63 10.10 -16.50
C ASP A 889 5.08 10.18 -16.38
N PHE A 890 4.39 9.07 -16.05
CA PHE A 890 2.97 9.02 -15.71
C PHE A 890 2.71 8.80 -14.21
N GLY A 891 3.72 8.99 -13.37
CA GLY A 891 3.62 8.86 -11.91
C GLY A 891 3.40 7.43 -11.42
N LEU A 892 3.88 6.42 -12.15
CA LEU A 892 3.95 5.03 -11.70
C LEU A 892 5.41 4.67 -11.36
N GLU A 893 5.69 4.40 -10.09
CA GLU A 893 7.06 4.12 -9.64
C GLU A 893 7.64 2.86 -10.28
N SER A 894 8.96 2.84 -10.49
CA SER A 894 9.70 1.70 -11.05
C SER A 894 9.43 0.38 -10.31
N GLU A 895 9.20 0.43 -8.99
CA GLU A 895 8.90 -0.76 -8.19
C GLU A 895 7.59 -1.46 -8.64
N PHE A 896 6.54 -0.68 -8.87
CA PHE A 896 5.26 -1.20 -9.36
C PHE A 896 5.34 -1.69 -10.81
N THR A 897 6.26 -1.13 -11.59
CA THR A 897 6.46 -1.47 -13.00
C THR A 897 7.13 -2.85 -13.17
N THR A 898 8.13 -3.14 -12.35
CA THR A 898 9.01 -4.30 -12.57
C THR A 898 8.72 -5.46 -11.62
N HIS A 899 8.27 -5.22 -10.38
CA HIS A 899 8.14 -6.26 -9.36
C HIS A 899 6.70 -6.61 -8.99
N ASN A 900 5.74 -5.75 -9.27
CA ASN A 900 4.32 -6.00 -8.98
C ASN A 900 3.57 -6.47 -10.23
N THR A 901 2.70 -7.45 -10.06
CA THR A 901 1.79 -7.90 -11.11
C THR A 901 0.60 -6.93 -11.25
N MET A 902 -0.02 -6.91 -12.43
CA MET A 902 -1.20 -6.09 -12.73
C MET A 902 -2.38 -6.38 -11.79
N ARG A 903 -2.48 -7.59 -11.22
CA ARG A 903 -3.45 -7.95 -10.16
C ARG A 903 -3.24 -7.14 -8.87
N GLY A 904 -1.98 -6.85 -8.53
CA GLY A 904 -1.61 -6.09 -7.34
C GLY A 904 -1.76 -4.57 -7.49
N LEU A 905 -2.08 -4.07 -8.69
CA LEU A 905 -2.23 -2.64 -8.96
C LEU A 905 -3.66 -2.15 -8.67
N SER A 906 -3.77 -0.90 -8.20
CA SER A 906 -5.05 -0.22 -8.06
C SER A 906 -5.66 0.16 -9.42
N GLY A 907 -6.96 0.47 -9.47
CA GLY A 907 -7.62 0.94 -10.69
C GLY A 907 -6.91 2.14 -11.32
N GLY A 908 -6.60 3.18 -10.54
CA GLY A 908 -5.85 4.34 -11.02
C GLY A 908 -4.43 4.01 -11.51
N GLN A 909 -3.74 3.06 -10.87
CA GLN A 909 -2.43 2.58 -11.36
C GLN A 909 -2.57 1.84 -12.71
N LYS A 910 -3.62 1.02 -12.87
CA LYS A 910 -3.90 0.37 -14.16
C LYS A 910 -4.16 1.39 -15.27
N VAL A 911 -4.85 2.52 -15.00
CA VAL A 911 -5.05 3.60 -15.99
C VAL A 911 -3.73 4.21 -16.43
N LYS A 912 -2.81 4.45 -15.50
CA LYS A 912 -1.46 4.93 -15.84
C LYS A 912 -0.74 3.95 -16.76
N VAL A 913 -0.90 2.64 -16.53
CA VAL A 913 -0.35 1.62 -17.42
C VAL A 913 -0.99 1.71 -18.82
N VAL A 914 -2.31 1.89 -18.93
CA VAL A 914 -2.99 2.09 -20.22
C VAL A 914 -2.48 3.34 -20.94
N LEU A 915 -2.43 4.49 -20.24
CA LEU A 915 -1.97 5.76 -20.80
C LEU A 915 -0.51 5.67 -21.25
N GLY A 916 0.34 5.08 -20.41
CA GLY A 916 1.74 4.83 -20.74
C GLY A 916 1.86 3.92 -21.97
N ALA A 917 1.13 2.81 -22.01
CA ALA A 917 1.14 1.92 -23.16
C ALA A 917 0.69 2.63 -24.44
N ALA A 918 -0.47 3.30 -24.43
CA ALA A 918 -1.04 3.99 -25.60
C ALA A 918 -0.16 5.12 -26.16
N THR A 919 0.74 5.68 -25.34
CA THR A 919 1.65 6.78 -25.73
C THR A 919 3.08 6.33 -26.02
N TRP A 920 3.41 5.04 -25.86
CA TRP A 920 4.76 4.51 -26.04
C TRP A 920 5.36 4.81 -27.43
N ARG A 921 4.53 4.76 -28.48
CA ARG A 921 4.92 5.03 -29.88
C ARG A 921 4.98 6.51 -30.25
N LYS A 922 5.03 7.43 -29.27
CA LYS A 922 5.09 8.89 -29.46
C LYS A 922 3.98 9.37 -30.44
N PRO A 923 2.69 9.22 -30.10
CA PRO A 923 1.58 9.47 -31.02
C PRO A 923 1.50 10.93 -31.45
N HIS A 924 1.02 11.19 -32.67
CA HIS A 924 0.83 12.54 -33.21
C HIS A 924 -0.52 13.13 -32.83
N VAL A 925 -1.51 12.27 -32.62
CA VAL A 925 -2.84 12.60 -32.15
C VAL A 925 -3.16 11.67 -30.99
N ILE A 926 -3.62 12.21 -29.86
CA ILE A 926 -4.11 11.44 -28.72
C ILE A 926 -5.64 11.56 -28.68
N CYS A 927 -6.32 10.42 -28.67
CA CYS A 927 -7.75 10.30 -28.53
C CYS A 927 -8.06 9.67 -27.17
N LEU A 928 -8.70 10.43 -26.28
CA LEU A 928 -9.09 9.98 -24.94
C LEU A 928 -10.61 9.84 -24.86
N ASP A 929 -11.09 8.63 -24.63
CA ASP A 929 -12.52 8.35 -24.47
C ASP A 929 -12.88 8.30 -22.98
N GLU A 930 -13.52 9.37 -22.49
CA GLU A 930 -13.93 9.57 -21.09
C GLU A 930 -12.79 9.38 -20.05
N PRO A 931 -11.67 10.13 -20.17
CA PRO A 931 -10.52 10.00 -19.27
C PRO A 931 -10.84 10.34 -17.81
N THR A 932 -11.92 11.09 -17.57
CA THR A 932 -12.35 11.52 -16.24
C THR A 932 -12.92 10.40 -15.38
N ASN A 933 -13.37 9.29 -15.98
CA ASN A 933 -14.07 8.23 -15.22
C ASN A 933 -13.12 7.37 -14.38
N TYR A 934 -11.83 7.37 -14.71
CA TYR A 934 -10.88 6.43 -14.12
C TYR A 934 -9.63 7.11 -13.54
N LEU A 935 -9.50 8.41 -13.74
CA LEU A 935 -8.43 9.23 -13.17
C LEU A 935 -8.98 10.02 -11.99
N ASP A 936 -8.19 10.02 -10.93
CA ASP A 936 -8.46 10.88 -9.79
C ASP A 936 -8.19 12.36 -10.12
N ARG A 937 -8.68 13.28 -9.27
CA ARG A 937 -8.49 14.74 -9.48
C ARG A 937 -7.02 15.15 -9.62
N GLU A 938 -6.10 14.56 -8.85
CA GLU A 938 -4.66 14.88 -8.93
C GLU A 938 -4.06 14.42 -10.27
N SER A 939 -4.34 13.20 -10.74
CA SER A 939 -3.88 12.70 -12.05
C SER A 939 -4.61 13.36 -13.21
N LEU A 940 -5.85 13.76 -13.02
CA LEU A 940 -6.63 14.52 -13.99
C LEU A 940 -6.04 15.93 -14.14
N ALA A 941 -5.67 16.59 -13.05
CA ALA A 941 -4.94 17.87 -13.08
C ALA A 941 -3.59 17.72 -13.79
N ALA A 942 -2.82 16.69 -13.44
CA ALA A 942 -1.55 16.38 -14.10
C ALA A 942 -1.72 16.09 -15.60
N LEU A 943 -2.79 15.38 -15.97
CA LEU A 943 -3.14 15.10 -17.36
C LEU A 943 -3.57 16.37 -18.13
N ILE A 944 -4.35 17.26 -17.50
CA ILE A 944 -4.73 18.56 -18.10
C ILE A 944 -3.46 19.34 -18.46
N GLU A 945 -2.53 19.47 -17.51
CA GLU A 945 -1.29 20.21 -17.73
C GLU A 945 -0.42 19.55 -18.80
N ALA A 946 -0.33 18.21 -18.82
CA ALA A 946 0.39 17.48 -19.84
C ALA A 946 -0.22 17.68 -21.25
N LEU A 947 -1.55 17.62 -21.38
CA LEU A 947 -2.26 17.79 -22.66
C LEU A 947 -2.21 19.23 -23.19
N LYS A 948 -2.12 20.24 -22.30
CA LYS A 948 -1.90 21.64 -22.67
C LYS A 948 -0.53 21.82 -23.34
N VAL A 949 0.51 21.19 -22.79
CA VAL A 949 1.90 21.32 -23.28
C VAL A 949 2.18 20.43 -24.51
N PHE A 950 1.48 19.29 -24.63
CA PHE A 950 1.71 18.30 -25.67
C PHE A 950 1.74 18.87 -27.11
N GLY A 951 2.80 18.60 -27.87
CA GLY A 951 3.01 19.17 -29.20
C GLY A 951 2.11 18.64 -30.33
N GLY A 952 1.34 17.57 -30.09
CA GLY A 952 0.42 16.93 -31.05
C GLY A 952 -1.06 17.31 -30.88
N GLY A 953 -1.93 16.71 -31.69
CA GLY A 953 -3.37 16.94 -31.64
C GLY A 953 -4.05 16.17 -30.50
N VAL A 954 -5.11 16.74 -29.91
CA VAL A 954 -5.85 16.12 -28.80
C VAL A 954 -7.34 16.10 -29.12
N LEU A 955 -7.93 14.91 -29.07
CA LEU A 955 -9.37 14.67 -29.11
C LEU A 955 -9.80 14.07 -27.77
N ILE A 956 -10.76 14.69 -27.12
CA ILE A 956 -11.31 14.23 -25.84
C ILE A 956 -12.80 14.00 -26.02
N ILE A 957 -13.28 12.80 -25.70
CA ILE A 957 -14.69 12.56 -25.42
C ILE A 957 -14.86 12.71 -23.91
N THR A 958 -15.72 13.63 -23.48
CA THR A 958 -16.02 13.78 -22.06
C THR A 958 -17.38 14.39 -21.83
N HIS A 959 -18.01 14.07 -20.71
CA HIS A 959 -19.16 14.80 -20.18
C HIS A 959 -18.77 15.92 -19.21
N ASN A 960 -17.52 15.96 -18.74
CA ASN A 960 -17.04 16.92 -17.77
C ASN A 960 -16.69 18.26 -18.46
N ARG A 961 -17.50 19.29 -18.19
CA ARG A 961 -17.31 20.64 -18.76
C ARG A 961 -16.01 21.27 -18.30
N GLU A 962 -15.71 21.22 -17.01
CA GLU A 962 -14.50 21.81 -16.43
C GLU A 962 -13.22 21.23 -17.07
N PHE A 963 -13.20 19.92 -17.32
CA PHE A 963 -12.10 19.26 -18.03
C PHE A 963 -11.99 19.71 -19.49
N SER A 964 -13.12 19.74 -20.21
CA SER A 964 -13.14 20.11 -21.62
C SER A 964 -12.78 21.58 -21.86
N GLU A 965 -13.32 22.50 -21.06
CA GLU A 965 -13.10 23.96 -21.20
C GLU A 965 -11.67 24.36 -20.84
N SER A 966 -10.99 23.57 -20.01
CA SER A 966 -9.60 23.79 -19.62
C SER A 966 -8.58 23.48 -20.73
N ILE A 967 -8.93 22.62 -21.69
CA ILE A 967 -8.00 22.10 -22.72
C ILE A 967 -8.46 22.44 -24.14
N CYS A 968 -9.76 22.24 -24.43
CA CYS A 968 -10.31 22.20 -25.78
C CYS A 968 -10.76 23.59 -26.24
N SER A 969 -10.34 23.97 -27.46
CA SER A 969 -10.79 25.19 -28.14
C SER A 969 -11.92 24.93 -29.14
N GLU A 970 -12.06 23.70 -29.61
CA GLU A 970 -13.04 23.25 -30.59
C GLU A 970 -14.05 22.31 -29.92
N VAL A 971 -15.34 22.46 -30.24
CA VAL A 971 -16.41 21.61 -29.70
C VAL A 971 -17.16 20.92 -30.83
N TRP A 972 -17.22 19.60 -30.76
CA TRP A 972 -17.91 18.71 -31.69
C TRP A 972 -19.13 18.13 -31.00
N ALA A 973 -20.29 18.75 -31.23
CA ALA A 973 -21.55 18.32 -30.64
C ALA A 973 -22.21 17.24 -31.52
N MET A 974 -22.33 16.03 -30.99
CA MET A 974 -23.06 14.92 -31.61
C MET A 974 -24.52 14.92 -31.18
N ARG A 975 -25.45 14.95 -32.14
CA ARG A 975 -26.90 14.89 -31.91
C ARG A 975 -27.55 14.01 -32.96
N ASP A 976 -28.23 12.95 -32.53
CA ASP A 976 -28.98 12.02 -33.39
C ASP A 976 -28.19 11.54 -34.63
N GLY A 977 -26.89 11.27 -34.45
CA GLY A 977 -25.99 10.82 -35.51
C GLY A 977 -25.44 11.91 -36.43
N TYR A 978 -25.79 13.18 -36.22
CA TYR A 978 -25.20 14.34 -36.90
C TYR A 978 -24.14 15.03 -36.04
N LEU A 979 -23.16 15.63 -36.71
CA LEU A 979 -22.07 16.38 -36.09
C LEU A 979 -22.22 17.89 -36.33
N GLU A 980 -22.34 18.67 -35.26
CA GLU A 980 -22.25 20.13 -35.28
C GLU A 980 -20.89 20.57 -34.70
N ALA A 981 -20.00 21.00 -35.58
CA ALA A 981 -18.66 21.45 -35.21
C ALA A 981 -18.63 22.98 -34.99
N SER A 982 -18.23 23.43 -33.80
CA SER A 982 -18.17 24.84 -33.38
C SER A 982 -16.81 25.18 -32.75
N GLY A 983 -16.48 26.48 -32.63
CA GLY A 983 -15.17 26.94 -32.14
C GLY A 983 -14.07 26.99 -33.22
N HIS A 984 -14.43 26.75 -34.47
CA HIS A 984 -13.50 26.68 -35.58
C HIS A 984 -13.22 28.04 -36.23
N ASN A 985 -11.94 28.39 -36.38
CA ASN A 985 -11.49 29.52 -37.20
C ASN A 985 -10.89 29.00 -38.52
N TRP A 986 -11.72 28.48 -39.42
CA TRP A 986 -11.25 27.95 -40.72
C TRP A 986 -10.72 29.04 -41.68
N ALA A 987 -10.98 30.32 -41.40
CA ALA A 987 -10.75 31.43 -42.34
C ALA A 987 -9.70 32.47 -41.90
N SER A 988 -9.12 32.38 -40.69
CA SER A 988 -8.13 33.36 -40.20
C SER A 988 -7.08 32.69 -39.32
N GLN A 989 -5.94 32.30 -39.89
CA GLN A 989 -4.87 31.67 -39.11
C GLN A 989 -3.49 32.25 -39.48
N GLY A 990 -2.81 32.77 -38.44
CA GLY A 990 -1.45 33.29 -38.50
C GLY A 990 -0.44 32.16 -38.45
N LYS A 991 0.50 32.15 -39.41
CA LYS A 991 1.47 31.06 -39.61
C LYS A 991 2.45 30.93 -38.44
N THR A 992 2.25 29.96 -37.56
CA THR A 992 3.31 29.48 -36.64
C THR A 992 4.12 28.38 -37.33
N LYS A 993 5.42 28.61 -37.51
CA LYS A 993 6.36 27.61 -38.05
C LYS A 993 6.84 26.69 -36.93
N ILE A 994 6.99 25.41 -37.24
CA ILE A 994 7.62 24.44 -36.33
C ILE A 994 9.13 24.72 -36.30
N GLU A 995 9.67 25.13 -35.15
CA GLU A 995 11.11 25.31 -34.95
C GLU A 995 11.79 23.96 -34.69
N LYS A 996 13.01 23.82 -35.21
CA LYS A 996 13.81 22.60 -35.09
C LYS A 996 14.55 22.63 -33.75
N LYS A 997 14.12 21.82 -32.77
CA LYS A 997 14.97 21.45 -31.63
C LYS A 997 15.61 20.11 -31.95
N ASP A 998 16.93 20.11 -32.16
CA ASP A 998 17.71 18.88 -32.21
C ASP A 998 17.92 18.43 -30.74
N ASP A 999 16.98 17.64 -30.21
CA ASP A 999 17.17 17.02 -28.89
C ASP A 999 18.12 15.82 -29.06
N GLU A 1000 19.38 16.00 -28.66
CA GLU A 1000 20.38 14.93 -28.54
C GLU A 1000 20.00 14.04 -27.33
N GLU A 1001 19.06 13.10 -27.51
CA GLU A 1001 18.78 12.06 -26.50
C GLU A 1001 19.90 11.01 -26.45
N ASP A 1002 20.34 10.66 -25.24
CA ASP A 1002 21.32 9.60 -24.98
C ASP A 1002 20.81 8.24 -25.48
N LYS A 1003 21.54 7.60 -26.42
CA LYS A 1003 21.19 6.26 -26.94
C LYS A 1003 21.80 5.17 -26.08
N PHE A 1004 21.06 4.09 -25.81
CA PHE A 1004 21.55 2.93 -25.06
C PHE A 1004 21.52 1.66 -25.92
N ASP A 1005 22.44 0.71 -25.66
CA ASP A 1005 22.45 -0.61 -26.29
C ASP A 1005 21.43 -1.57 -25.64
N ALA A 1006 21.29 -2.78 -26.19
CA ALA A 1006 20.36 -3.81 -25.70
C ALA A 1006 20.66 -4.29 -24.26
N LEU A 1007 21.83 -3.96 -23.71
CA LEU A 1007 22.25 -4.26 -22.34
C LEU A 1007 22.17 -3.03 -21.42
N GLY A 1008 21.71 -1.87 -21.92
CA GLY A 1008 21.52 -0.65 -21.14
C GLY A 1008 22.76 0.25 -21.03
N ASN A 1009 23.80 0.04 -21.85
CA ASN A 1009 24.99 0.88 -21.86
C ASN A 1009 24.86 2.05 -22.84
N LYS A 1010 25.38 3.23 -22.49
CA LYS A 1010 25.32 4.44 -23.33
C LYS A 1010 26.19 4.30 -24.59
N ILE A 1011 25.60 4.47 -25.77
CA ILE A 1011 26.28 4.49 -27.07
C ILE A 1011 26.77 5.92 -27.33
N VAL A 1012 28.08 6.12 -27.32
CA VAL A 1012 28.69 7.40 -27.70
C VAL A 1012 28.79 7.44 -29.23
N SER A 1013 27.98 8.28 -29.89
CA SER A 1013 28.11 8.52 -31.32
C SER A 1013 29.14 9.62 -31.59
N GLU A 1014 30.14 9.34 -32.43
CA GLU A 1014 31.06 10.36 -32.96
C GLU A 1014 30.29 11.40 -33.80
N LYS A 1015 30.53 12.69 -33.52
CA LYS A 1015 29.88 13.83 -34.17
C LYS A 1015 30.13 13.81 -35.69
N LYS A 1016 29.07 13.76 -36.50
CA LYS A 1016 29.15 14.18 -37.92
C LYS A 1016 29.01 15.69 -38.02
N GLN A 1017 29.98 16.35 -38.64
CA GLN A 1017 29.92 17.79 -38.96
C GLN A 1017 28.67 18.13 -39.78
N ALA A 1018 28.00 19.21 -39.40
CA ALA A 1018 26.80 19.70 -40.06
C ALA A 1018 27.11 20.17 -41.49
N ARG A 1019 26.38 19.66 -42.49
CA ARG A 1019 26.48 20.16 -43.88
C ARG A 1019 25.88 21.56 -43.99
N LEU A 1020 26.69 22.53 -44.42
CA LEU A 1020 26.30 23.91 -44.74
C LEU A 1020 25.11 23.95 -45.73
N ASN A 1021 24.17 24.88 -45.53
CA ASN A 1021 23.06 25.04 -46.48
C ASN A 1021 23.50 25.79 -47.75
N ALA A 1022 22.71 25.69 -48.84
CA ALA A 1022 23.06 26.25 -50.15
C ALA A 1022 23.20 27.80 -50.17
N SER A 1023 22.62 28.51 -49.19
CA SER A 1023 22.74 29.96 -49.05
C SER A 1023 24.08 30.35 -48.40
N GLU A 1024 24.47 29.61 -47.35
CA GLU A 1024 25.75 29.77 -46.64
C GLU A 1024 26.94 29.41 -47.52
N LEU A 1025 26.84 28.32 -48.29
CA LEU A 1025 27.85 27.95 -49.30
C LEU A 1025 28.05 29.04 -50.35
N ARG A 1026 26.97 29.67 -50.83
CA ARG A 1026 27.06 30.81 -51.76
C ARG A 1026 27.69 32.04 -51.12
N LYS A 1027 27.39 32.31 -49.85
CA LYS A 1027 27.96 33.46 -49.11
C LYS A 1027 29.46 33.28 -48.89
N LYS A 1028 29.88 32.13 -48.36
CA LYS A 1028 31.29 31.82 -48.14
C LYS A 1028 32.09 31.75 -49.45
N LYS A 1029 31.51 31.25 -50.55
CA LYS A 1029 32.16 31.27 -51.88
C LYS A 1029 32.36 32.71 -52.40
N LYS A 1030 31.47 33.63 -52.05
CA LYS A 1030 31.57 35.06 -52.40
C LYS A 1030 32.61 35.77 -51.52
N GLU A 1031 32.72 35.42 -50.24
CA GLU A 1031 33.78 35.87 -49.33
C GLU A 1031 35.16 35.37 -49.75
N ARG A 1032 35.31 34.08 -50.09
CA ARG A 1032 36.56 33.50 -50.62
C ARG A 1032 37.03 34.23 -51.88
N MET A 1033 36.12 34.54 -52.81
CA MET A 1033 36.45 35.34 -54.01
C MET A 1033 36.81 36.80 -53.70
N ALA A 1034 36.20 37.42 -52.69
CA ALA A 1034 36.52 38.78 -52.27
C ALA A 1034 37.89 38.86 -51.56
N LEU A 1035 38.26 37.84 -50.80
CA LEU A 1035 39.56 37.70 -50.14
C LEU A 1035 40.69 37.43 -51.15
N LYS A 1036 40.48 36.54 -52.14
CA LYS A 1036 41.43 36.35 -53.26
C LYS A 1036 41.64 37.64 -54.05
N LYS A 1037 40.59 38.45 -54.26
CA LYS A 1037 40.71 39.77 -54.93
C LYS A 1037 41.47 40.82 -54.11
N LYS A 1038 41.60 40.64 -52.79
CA LYS A 1038 42.39 41.50 -51.91
C LYS A 1038 43.83 41.01 -51.72
N GLY A 1039 44.25 39.97 -52.44
CA GLY A 1039 45.62 39.45 -52.42
C GLY A 1039 45.96 38.62 -51.19
N ILE A 1040 44.96 38.13 -50.45
CA ILE A 1040 45.13 37.26 -49.29
C ILE A 1040 45.02 35.82 -49.79
N ASP A 1041 45.97 34.96 -49.40
CA ASP A 1041 45.90 33.53 -49.68
C ASP A 1041 44.89 32.86 -48.74
N VAL A 1042 43.93 32.13 -49.33
CA VAL A 1042 42.75 31.58 -48.64
C VAL A 1042 42.66 30.07 -48.78
N ASP A 1043 43.64 29.44 -49.44
CA ASP A 1043 43.65 28.01 -49.67
C ASP A 1043 44.15 27.20 -48.44
N ASP A 1044 44.71 27.87 -47.42
CA ASP A 1044 45.14 27.26 -46.14
C ASP A 1044 44.24 27.63 -44.93
N MET A 1045 43.08 28.25 -45.17
CA MET A 1045 42.15 28.64 -44.10
C MET A 1045 41.09 27.57 -43.86
N GLU A 1046 41.15 26.89 -42.71
CA GLU A 1046 40.22 25.82 -42.27
C GLU A 1046 38.73 26.17 -42.46
N GLU A 1047 38.38 27.46 -42.41
CA GLU A 1047 36.99 27.92 -42.51
C GLU A 1047 36.37 27.76 -43.93
N PHE A 1048 37.19 27.46 -44.95
CA PHE A 1048 36.80 27.28 -46.36
C PHE A 1048 37.05 25.88 -46.93
N ASP A 1049 37.54 24.93 -46.13
CA ASP A 1049 37.89 23.56 -46.59
C ASP A 1049 36.67 22.74 -47.05
N ASP A 1050 35.48 23.04 -46.53
CA ASP A 1050 34.23 22.36 -46.86
C ASP A 1050 33.47 22.95 -48.09
N ILE A 1051 34.10 23.81 -48.90
CA ILE A 1051 33.53 24.47 -50.12
C ILE A 1051 34.30 24.09 -51.38
#